data_AF-A0A0M4TQG9-F1
#
_entry.id   AF-A0A0M4TQG9-F1
#
_cell.length_a   1.000
_cell.length_b   1.000
_cell.length_c   1.000
_cell.angle_alpha   90.00
_cell.angle_beta   90.00
_cell.angle_gamma   90.00
#
_symmetry.space_group_name_H-M   'P 1'
#
loop_
_entity.id
_entity.type
_entity.pdbx_description
1 polymer ?
#
loop_
_entity_poly.entity_id
_entity_poly.type
_entity_poly.pdbx_seq_one_letter_code
_entity_poly.pdbx_strand_id
1 'polypeptide(L)'
;MTTLRQFLNWRLIQRFLPVLFIASFSIAVFLGNLTPTVAQISESPRQQIRGVWLTNNDFDIMKYQAKVQDTMAQLRRLNFNTVYPVVWNDGYTKYPSAVAQQQGIPFFFKGAEGQDIIADIINQGRRQGLVTIPWFEFGFMVPLTSELASAHPTWLTQKQDGTQTSITAAGEVAWFNPFHPEVQKFITDLVVEIITKYNADGIQFDDHMSLPVDFGYDSYTIKLYTEETGNPPPPNPQAQAWVQWRADKITAFMLQLHQAVKQIKPNAIISVSPNYYDFAYKFQLQDWLNWVRLGIVDELVMQVYRNELEAFISQITRPEIIETQQYIPTGIGIMTGLRNRPVSLQQIQSQVRAAQQRGLGAVFFYYESLWDIAPEPVAQRQAGFLEIFANPALRDTSQITRRKPTFDTLSVPLYTKGSVSQASRGYFLEISVANGRPRRVLLDTGSAGLRVPPEFFGNAPVRKTGQVVKEVLSDGTILEGELVYTNFRIGFLATEEPVPVQVVTSRKCTAQKPNCSAKNSTGFSGIIGVNYFERTLPYNPLRKLPGNLSNGAIVTGNGGTNNNGSLTLGLTGKNRAGFKMISLKAQPAINGIPGNRWDSRLNAVCLTISGSAMKNSCNSRMVTDSRNTNGFVEFKSPNLAGKLKPGRLRPENTVKIVIPQVLDYSLVPGNRDGFNLWNIAISTQAEQPVFVNSGIGFFDRYDVLFDLINGQQGFRVRR
;
A
#
# COMPACT_ATOMS: atom_id res chain seq x y z
N MET A 1 -10.82 68.91 -62.73
CA MET A 1 -9.42 68.40 -62.72
C MET A 1 -9.03 68.13 -61.28
N THR A 2 -8.85 66.85 -60.97
CA THR A 2 -9.13 66.28 -59.64
C THR A 2 -7.83 65.86 -58.96
N THR A 3 -7.06 66.83 -58.46
CA THR A 3 -5.82 66.59 -57.70
C THR A 3 -5.88 67.25 -56.33
N LEU A 4 -6.97 67.00 -55.59
CA LEU A 4 -7.11 67.47 -54.20
C LEU A 4 -7.68 66.41 -53.23
N ARG A 5 -7.75 65.13 -53.62
CA ARG A 5 -8.21 64.03 -52.75
C ARG A 5 -7.11 63.10 -52.21
N GLN A 6 -5.86 63.20 -52.67
CA GLN A 6 -4.77 62.33 -52.21
C GLN A 6 -3.92 62.89 -51.06
N PHE A 7 -3.92 64.20 -50.82
CA PHE A 7 -3.07 64.81 -49.77
C PHE A 7 -3.69 64.84 -48.36
N LEU A 8 -5.02 64.71 -48.24
CA LEU A 8 -5.68 64.69 -46.92
C LEU A 8 -5.56 63.35 -46.19
N ASN A 9 -5.43 62.23 -46.90
CA ASN A 9 -5.34 60.90 -46.27
C ASN A 9 -3.95 60.56 -45.72
N TRP A 10 -2.87 61.12 -46.27
CA TRP A 10 -1.51 60.79 -45.82
C TRP A 10 -1.16 61.37 -44.45
N ARG A 11 -1.61 62.60 -44.15
CA ARG A 11 -1.37 63.25 -42.85
C ARG A 11 -2.22 62.67 -41.72
N LEU A 12 -3.40 62.13 -42.03
CA LEU A 12 -4.21 61.38 -41.06
C LEU A 12 -3.58 60.02 -40.74
N ILE A 13 -3.10 59.29 -41.76
CA ILE A 13 -2.40 58.01 -41.57
C ILE A 13 -1.11 58.18 -40.75
N GLN A 14 -0.32 59.24 -40.98
CA GLN A 14 0.89 59.52 -40.20
C GLN A 14 0.63 59.92 -38.74
N ARG A 15 -0.56 60.45 -38.41
CA ARG A 15 -0.92 60.79 -37.01
C ARG A 15 -1.46 59.60 -36.23
N PHE A 16 -2.07 58.63 -36.91
CA PHE A 16 -2.59 57.41 -36.26
C PHE A 16 -1.57 56.27 -36.19
N LEU A 17 -0.53 56.26 -37.03
CA LEU A 17 0.52 55.22 -37.00
C LEU A 17 1.26 55.11 -35.66
N PRO A 18 1.71 56.21 -35.01
CA PRO A 18 2.37 56.14 -33.71
C PRO A 18 1.40 55.66 -32.61
N VAL A 19 0.14 56.07 -32.68
CA VAL A 19 -0.90 55.69 -31.71
C VAL A 19 -1.27 54.22 -31.87
N LEU A 20 -1.36 53.71 -33.10
CA LEU A 20 -1.56 52.29 -33.40
C LEU A 20 -0.33 51.45 -33.02
N PHE A 21 0.88 51.98 -33.17
CA PHE A 21 2.10 51.30 -32.72
C PHE A 21 2.19 51.26 -31.20
N ILE A 22 1.84 52.34 -30.49
CA ILE A 22 1.78 52.38 -29.03
C ILE A 22 0.65 51.51 -28.50
N ALA A 23 -0.52 51.49 -29.15
CA ALA A 23 -1.63 50.61 -28.78
C ALA A 23 -1.29 49.13 -29.05
N SER A 24 -0.66 48.80 -30.17
CA SER A 24 -0.17 47.45 -30.49
C SER A 24 0.95 47.00 -29.56
N PHE A 25 1.91 47.88 -29.24
CA PHE A 25 2.97 47.61 -28.28
C PHE A 25 2.42 47.46 -26.86
N SER A 26 1.44 48.28 -26.46
CA SER A 26 0.78 48.14 -25.15
C SER A 26 -0.06 46.88 -25.08
N ILE A 27 -0.76 46.49 -26.16
CA ILE A 27 -1.52 45.23 -26.22
C ILE A 27 -0.57 44.02 -26.24
N ALA A 28 0.58 44.09 -26.91
CA ALA A 28 1.60 43.03 -26.88
C ALA A 28 2.27 42.91 -25.50
N VAL A 29 2.51 44.03 -24.81
CA VAL A 29 3.04 44.05 -23.44
C VAL A 29 1.98 43.60 -22.43
N PHE A 30 0.70 43.95 -22.60
CA PHE A 30 -0.39 43.47 -21.74
C PHE A 30 -0.74 42.00 -22.00
N LEU A 31 -0.72 41.52 -23.25
CA LEU A 31 -0.94 40.10 -23.58
C LEU A 31 0.28 39.22 -23.24
N GLY A 32 1.51 39.76 -23.32
CA GLY A 32 2.72 39.08 -22.84
C GLY A 32 2.78 38.93 -21.31
N ASN A 33 2.15 39.84 -20.58
CA ASN A 33 2.01 39.80 -19.12
C ASN A 33 0.70 39.10 -18.64
N LEU A 34 -0.12 38.59 -19.57
CA LEU A 34 -1.29 37.75 -19.29
C LEU A 34 -1.02 36.28 -19.63
N THR A 35 0.24 35.83 -19.54
CA THR A 35 0.44 34.43 -19.20
C THR A 35 -0.14 34.26 -17.80
N PRO A 36 -1.11 33.35 -17.56
CA PRO A 36 -1.40 32.99 -16.19
C PRO A 36 -0.07 32.52 -15.66
N THR A 37 0.47 33.26 -14.69
CA THR A 37 1.43 32.71 -13.75
C THR A 37 0.64 31.63 -13.04
N VAL A 38 0.53 30.47 -13.68
CA VAL A 38 0.48 29.22 -12.95
C VAL A 38 1.67 29.40 -12.04
N ALA A 39 1.40 29.69 -10.77
CA ALA A 39 2.37 29.46 -9.74
C ALA A 39 2.81 28.03 -10.01
N GLN A 40 3.95 27.86 -10.69
CA GLN A 40 4.73 26.67 -10.56
C GLN A 40 4.92 26.65 -9.05
N ILE A 41 4.10 25.84 -8.38
CA ILE A 41 4.50 25.24 -7.13
C ILE A 41 5.90 24.76 -7.48
N SER A 42 6.90 25.48 -6.97
CA SER A 42 8.27 25.04 -7.10
C SER A 42 8.21 23.65 -6.48
N GLU A 43 8.17 22.60 -7.29
CA GLU A 43 8.54 21.29 -6.82
C GLU A 43 9.91 21.55 -6.21
N SER A 44 9.98 21.47 -4.87
CA SER A 44 11.25 21.57 -4.17
C SER A 44 12.18 20.64 -4.95
N PRO A 45 13.28 21.14 -5.55
CA PRO A 45 14.05 20.34 -6.49
C PRO A 45 14.41 19.06 -5.77
N ARG A 46 13.85 17.92 -6.21
CA ARG A 46 14.09 16.63 -5.54
C ARG A 46 15.60 16.51 -5.42
N GLN A 47 16.09 16.41 -4.20
CA GLN A 47 17.52 16.53 -3.93
C GLN A 47 18.25 15.39 -4.64
N GLN A 48 18.93 15.73 -5.73
CA GLN A 48 19.61 14.75 -6.56
C GLN A 48 20.61 13.97 -5.70
N ILE A 49 20.49 12.64 -5.70
CA ILE A 49 21.40 11.77 -4.96
C ILE A 49 22.73 11.71 -5.72
N ARG A 50 23.83 11.99 -5.02
CA ARG A 50 25.20 11.86 -5.51
C ARG A 50 26.00 11.09 -4.47
N GLY A 51 25.94 9.78 -4.58
CA GLY A 51 26.33 8.87 -3.53
C GLY A 51 27.51 7.98 -3.87
N VAL A 52 28.10 7.37 -2.85
CA VAL A 52 29.09 6.29 -3.01
C VAL A 52 28.95 5.30 -1.86
N TRP A 53 29.09 4.01 -2.15
CA TRP A 53 29.20 2.97 -1.12
C TRP A 53 30.63 2.87 -0.61
N LEU A 54 30.80 2.79 0.71
CA LEU A 54 32.03 2.33 1.36
C LEU A 54 31.80 0.89 1.80
N THR A 55 32.32 -0.04 1.02
CA THR A 55 32.13 -1.50 1.13
C THR A 55 33.19 -2.13 2.03
N ASN A 56 33.11 -3.46 2.23
CA ASN A 56 34.19 -4.22 2.85
C ASN A 56 35.54 -4.10 2.11
N ASN A 57 35.54 -3.83 0.80
CA ASN A 57 36.79 -3.59 0.07
C ASN A 57 37.46 -2.28 0.52
N ASP A 58 36.66 -1.27 0.89
CA ASP A 58 37.12 0.03 1.39
C ASP A 58 37.49 0.00 2.88
N PHE A 59 37.55 -1.17 3.52
CA PHE A 59 37.75 -1.25 4.97
C PHE A 59 39.08 -0.62 5.41
N ASP A 60 40.13 -0.68 4.58
CA ASP A 60 41.40 0.00 4.82
C ASP A 60 41.31 1.53 4.79
N ILE A 61 40.23 2.10 4.24
CA ILE A 61 39.91 3.52 4.34
C ILE A 61 39.12 3.76 5.63
N MET A 62 38.08 2.96 5.86
CA MET A 62 37.20 3.07 7.04
C MET A 62 37.95 2.90 8.37
N LYS A 63 39.04 2.12 8.37
CA LYS A 63 39.80 1.75 9.55
C LYS A 63 40.63 2.91 10.15
N TYR A 64 41.03 3.92 9.36
CA TYR A 64 41.94 4.98 9.81
C TYR A 64 41.28 6.35 9.76
N GLN A 65 41.30 7.09 10.86
CA GLN A 65 40.58 8.38 10.97
C GLN A 65 41.03 9.40 9.91
N ALA A 66 42.34 9.46 9.64
CA ALA A 66 42.89 10.39 8.65
C ALA A 66 42.39 10.07 7.23
N LYS A 67 42.30 8.78 6.86
CA LYS A 67 41.79 8.39 5.54
C LYS A 67 40.30 8.70 5.42
N VAL A 68 39.51 8.45 6.47
CA VAL A 68 38.10 8.86 6.50
C VAL A 68 37.97 10.38 6.31
N GLN A 69 38.81 11.18 6.97
CA GLN A 69 38.82 12.63 6.82
C GLN A 69 39.07 13.07 5.38
N ASP A 70 40.13 12.52 4.78
CA ASP A 70 40.53 12.84 3.41
C ASP A 70 39.45 12.40 2.42
N THR A 71 38.88 11.21 2.60
CA THR A 71 37.77 10.69 1.80
C THR A 71 36.55 11.61 1.86
N MET A 72 36.09 12.02 3.04
CA MET A 72 34.91 12.90 3.16
C MET A 72 35.18 14.28 2.56
N ALA A 73 36.36 14.86 2.79
CA ALA A 73 36.74 16.14 2.20
C ALA A 73 36.83 16.06 0.67
N GLN A 74 37.39 14.98 0.13
CA GLN A 74 37.50 14.75 -1.30
C GLN A 74 36.13 14.57 -1.96
N LEU A 75 35.26 13.74 -1.39
CA LEU A 75 33.89 13.56 -1.88
C LEU A 75 33.14 14.90 -1.91
N ARG A 76 33.25 15.69 -0.83
CA ARG A 76 32.63 17.01 -0.76
C ARG A 76 33.18 17.98 -1.81
N ARG A 77 34.49 17.97 -2.07
CA ARG A 77 35.16 18.77 -3.12
C ARG A 77 34.68 18.39 -4.52
N LEU A 78 34.40 17.10 -4.74
CA LEU A 78 33.88 16.56 -6.00
C LEU A 78 32.34 16.62 -6.07
N ASN A 79 31.69 17.40 -5.21
CA ASN A 79 30.24 17.65 -5.18
C ASN A 79 29.36 16.41 -4.99
N PHE A 80 29.89 15.37 -4.33
CA PHE A 80 29.09 14.30 -3.73
C PHE A 80 28.36 14.84 -2.49
N ASN A 81 27.26 14.18 -2.14
CA ASN A 81 26.41 14.60 -1.04
C ASN A 81 25.94 13.48 -0.11
N THR A 82 26.19 12.21 -0.47
CA THR A 82 25.77 11.06 0.32
C THR A 82 26.87 10.01 0.37
N VAL A 83 27.03 9.34 1.51
CA VAL A 83 27.90 8.17 1.69
C VAL A 83 27.13 7.05 2.35
N TYR A 84 27.35 5.82 1.88
CA TYR A 84 26.70 4.60 2.39
C TYR A 84 27.76 3.65 2.97
N PRO A 85 28.19 3.83 4.24
CA PRO A 85 29.16 2.95 4.86
C PRO A 85 28.55 1.62 5.27
N VAL A 86 29.20 0.51 4.89
CA VAL A 86 28.79 -0.83 5.30
C VAL A 86 28.87 -0.97 6.83
N VAL A 87 27.79 -1.44 7.44
CA VAL A 87 27.71 -1.64 8.90
C VAL A 87 27.39 -3.06 9.32
N TRP A 88 26.78 -3.84 8.41
CA TRP A 88 26.38 -5.23 8.62
C TRP A 88 26.74 -6.07 7.40
N ASN A 89 27.73 -6.95 7.57
CA ASN A 89 28.25 -7.84 6.52
C ASN A 89 28.96 -9.05 7.19
N ASP A 90 28.99 -10.19 6.53
CA ASP A 90 29.65 -11.43 6.97
C ASP A 90 29.19 -11.98 8.33
N GLY A 91 28.04 -11.53 8.84
CA GLY A 91 27.57 -11.88 10.19
C GLY A 91 28.16 -11.03 11.32
N TYR A 92 28.87 -9.95 11.01
CA TYR A 92 29.48 -9.05 12.00
C TYR A 92 29.11 -7.59 11.80
N THR A 93 29.13 -6.84 12.90
CA THR A 93 28.99 -5.38 12.87
C THR A 93 30.33 -4.70 12.65
N LYS A 94 30.33 -3.56 11.94
CA LYS A 94 31.50 -2.67 11.83
C LYS A 94 31.59 -1.64 12.95
N TYR A 95 30.91 -1.91 14.07
CA TYR A 95 30.80 -1.04 15.22
C TYR A 95 30.50 -1.86 16.49
N PRO A 96 30.84 -1.35 17.69
CA PRO A 96 30.49 -2.00 18.95
C PRO A 96 28.97 -2.03 19.13
N SER A 97 28.41 -3.25 19.09
CA SER A 97 26.98 -3.52 19.17
C SER A 97 26.68 -4.41 20.37
N ALA A 98 25.85 -3.93 21.30
CA ALA A 98 25.37 -4.74 22.41
C ALA A 98 24.38 -5.81 21.91
N VAL A 99 23.62 -5.48 20.86
CA VAL A 99 22.67 -6.39 20.22
C VAL A 99 23.38 -7.61 19.63
N ALA A 100 24.46 -7.41 18.86
CA ALA A 100 25.25 -8.50 18.30
C ALA A 100 25.91 -9.37 19.39
N GLN A 101 26.45 -8.74 20.44
CA GLN A 101 27.06 -9.46 21.57
C GLN A 101 26.04 -10.35 22.31
N GLN A 102 24.81 -9.87 22.51
CA GLN A 102 23.74 -10.67 23.13
C GLN A 102 23.37 -11.91 22.31
N GLN A 103 23.58 -11.88 20.99
CA GLN A 103 23.37 -13.03 20.12
C GLN A 103 24.59 -13.95 20.00
N GLY A 104 25.63 -13.74 20.81
CA GLY A 104 26.81 -14.59 20.86
C GLY A 104 27.90 -14.22 19.85
N ILE A 105 27.88 -13.00 19.29
CA ILE A 105 28.96 -12.48 18.43
C ILE A 105 29.96 -11.71 19.31
N PRO A 106 31.14 -12.27 19.66
CA PRO A 106 32.09 -11.59 20.54
C PRO A 106 32.93 -10.53 19.83
N PHE A 107 33.00 -10.60 18.49
CA PHE A 107 33.87 -9.77 17.67
C PHE A 107 33.08 -8.70 16.91
N PHE A 108 33.65 -7.50 16.85
CA PHE A 108 33.24 -6.44 15.93
C PHE A 108 34.49 -5.76 15.38
N PHE A 109 34.38 -5.16 14.20
CA PHE A 109 35.48 -4.44 13.61
C PHE A 109 35.69 -3.09 14.30
N LYS A 110 36.94 -2.76 14.63
CA LYS A 110 37.36 -1.49 15.24
C LYS A 110 38.41 -0.79 14.38
N GLY A 111 38.50 0.54 14.52
CA GLY A 111 39.52 1.32 13.84
C GLY A 111 40.94 0.99 14.33
N ALA A 112 41.95 1.35 13.53
CA ALA A 112 43.35 1.10 13.86
C ALA A 112 43.77 1.81 15.15
N GLU A 113 43.16 2.96 15.42
CA GLU A 113 43.38 3.81 16.60
C GLU A 113 42.42 3.46 17.76
N GLY A 114 41.67 2.36 17.65
CA GLY A 114 40.74 1.86 18.68
C GLY A 114 39.35 2.53 18.69
N GLN A 115 39.11 3.48 17.77
CA GLN A 115 37.85 4.18 17.61
C GLN A 115 36.73 3.31 17.03
N ASP A 116 35.50 3.74 17.31
CA ASP A 116 34.29 3.26 16.65
C ASP A 116 34.24 3.81 15.21
N ILE A 117 34.36 2.92 14.24
CA ILE A 117 34.45 3.26 12.80
C ILE A 117 33.21 4.01 12.34
N ILE A 118 32.01 3.60 12.77
CA ILE A 118 30.76 4.20 12.30
C ILE A 118 30.52 5.54 12.96
N ALA A 119 30.87 5.69 14.23
CA ALA A 119 30.85 7.00 14.88
C ALA A 119 31.80 7.99 14.19
N ASP A 120 33.01 7.54 13.84
CA ASP A 120 34.00 8.37 13.13
C ASP A 120 33.47 8.81 11.77
N ILE A 121 33.05 7.88 10.92
CA ILE A 121 32.50 8.16 9.58
C ILE A 121 31.31 9.13 9.63
N ILE A 122 30.34 8.92 10.52
CA ILE A 122 29.17 9.80 10.65
C ILE A 122 29.58 11.20 11.09
N ASN A 123 30.48 11.33 12.07
CA ASN A 123 30.92 12.63 12.56
C ASN A 123 31.72 13.40 11.50
N GLN A 124 32.60 12.71 10.77
CA GLN A 124 33.41 13.30 9.71
C GLN A 124 32.56 13.67 8.49
N GLY A 125 31.63 12.82 8.07
CA GLY A 125 30.66 13.11 7.01
C GLY A 125 29.81 14.33 7.35
N ARG A 126 29.29 14.41 8.58
CA ARG A 126 28.52 15.57 9.07
C ARG A 126 29.30 16.88 9.04
N ARG A 127 30.59 16.87 9.41
CA ARG A 127 31.47 18.05 9.32
C ARG A 127 31.63 18.56 7.89
N GLN A 128 31.54 17.68 6.91
CA GLN A 128 31.60 18.01 5.48
C GLN A 128 30.22 18.29 4.85
N GLY A 129 29.14 18.20 5.62
CA GLY A 129 27.77 18.34 5.11
C GLY A 129 27.33 17.18 4.20
N LEU A 130 27.92 15.99 4.37
CA LEU A 130 27.52 14.77 3.69
C LEU A 130 26.47 14.03 4.52
N VAL A 131 25.40 13.58 3.85
CA VAL A 131 24.43 12.66 4.44
C VAL A 131 25.08 11.29 4.56
N THR A 132 25.10 10.72 5.76
CA THR A 132 25.73 9.43 6.03
C THR A 132 24.67 8.39 6.40
N ILE A 133 24.49 7.39 5.54
CA ILE A 133 23.43 6.38 5.66
C ILE A 133 24.09 4.99 5.86
N PRO A 134 24.23 4.52 7.11
CA PRO A 134 24.63 3.14 7.43
C PRO A 134 23.92 2.09 6.57
N TRP A 135 24.72 1.21 5.95
CA TRP A 135 24.25 0.25 4.95
C TRP A 135 24.37 -1.20 5.44
N PHE A 136 23.22 -1.87 5.47
CA PHE A 136 23.06 -3.27 5.82
C PHE A 136 23.14 -4.12 4.54
N GLU A 137 24.37 -4.27 4.03
CA GLU A 137 24.68 -4.97 2.77
C GLU A 137 24.14 -6.40 2.76
N PHE A 138 24.42 -7.18 3.81
CA PHE A 138 24.03 -8.58 3.84
C PHE A 138 22.55 -8.80 4.17
N GLY A 139 21.83 -7.83 4.76
CA GLY A 139 20.44 -8.03 5.18
C GLY A 139 20.26 -9.35 5.95
N PHE A 140 19.56 -10.32 5.36
CA PHE A 140 19.36 -11.68 5.91
C PHE A 140 20.39 -12.72 5.48
N MET A 141 21.26 -12.40 4.52
CA MET A 141 22.36 -13.24 4.09
C MET A 141 23.40 -13.38 5.21
N VAL A 142 23.97 -14.57 5.33
CA VAL A 142 24.99 -14.86 6.35
C VAL A 142 25.93 -15.97 5.86
N PRO A 143 27.25 -15.92 6.14
CA PRO A 143 28.09 -17.08 5.96
C PRO A 143 27.63 -18.21 6.88
N LEU A 144 27.45 -19.42 6.33
CA LEU A 144 27.00 -20.58 7.12
C LEU A 144 27.97 -20.90 8.27
N THR A 145 29.24 -20.56 8.11
CA THR A 145 30.31 -20.78 9.08
C THR A 145 30.47 -19.66 10.12
N SER A 146 29.66 -18.60 10.05
CA SER A 146 29.72 -17.51 11.05
C SER A 146 29.30 -18.00 12.44
N GLU A 147 29.80 -17.35 13.50
CA GLU A 147 29.40 -17.65 14.87
C GLU A 147 27.91 -17.39 15.08
N LEU A 148 27.34 -16.37 14.41
CA LEU A 148 25.91 -16.10 14.51
C LEU A 148 25.07 -17.24 13.92
N ALA A 149 25.41 -17.74 12.73
CA ALA A 149 24.72 -18.88 12.14
C ALA A 149 24.90 -20.16 12.98
N SER A 150 26.08 -20.35 13.55
CA SER A 150 26.39 -21.49 14.43
C SER A 150 25.66 -21.42 15.77
N ALA A 151 25.49 -20.23 16.34
CA ALA A 151 24.78 -20.00 17.59
C ALA A 151 23.25 -20.13 17.42
N HIS A 152 22.72 -19.81 16.24
CA HIS A 152 21.28 -19.81 15.95
C HIS A 152 20.94 -20.65 14.71
N PRO A 153 21.18 -21.97 14.71
CA PRO A 153 20.93 -22.82 13.54
C PRO A 153 19.43 -22.86 13.17
N THR A 154 18.53 -22.65 14.13
CA THR A 154 17.07 -22.58 13.91
C THR A 154 16.62 -21.30 13.21
N TRP A 155 17.48 -20.28 13.12
CA TRP A 155 17.19 -19.07 12.37
C TRP A 155 17.43 -19.26 10.88
N LEU A 156 18.18 -20.28 10.45
CA LEU A 156 18.45 -20.52 9.04
C LEU A 156 17.22 -21.10 8.33
N THR A 157 17.03 -20.72 7.08
CA THR A 157 16.05 -21.35 6.20
C THR A 157 16.69 -22.35 5.24
N GLN A 158 15.88 -23.07 4.49
CA GLN A 158 16.31 -24.10 3.54
C GLN A 158 15.42 -24.11 2.30
N LYS A 159 15.96 -24.68 1.23
CA LYS A 159 15.23 -25.03 0.02
C LYS A 159 14.38 -26.28 0.24
N GLN A 160 13.52 -26.58 -0.73
CA GLN A 160 12.64 -27.74 -0.67
C GLN A 160 13.40 -29.08 -0.55
N ASP A 161 14.59 -29.18 -1.14
CA ASP A 161 15.45 -30.37 -1.06
C ASP A 161 16.28 -30.46 0.25
N GLY A 162 16.12 -29.50 1.16
CA GLY A 162 16.87 -29.41 2.41
C GLY A 162 18.20 -28.64 2.32
N THR A 163 18.62 -28.20 1.13
CA THR A 163 19.83 -27.40 0.96
C THR A 163 19.69 -26.06 1.68
N GLN A 164 20.67 -25.70 2.53
CA GLN A 164 20.65 -24.47 3.32
C GLN A 164 21.41 -23.30 2.66
N THR A 165 22.15 -23.56 1.58
CA THR A 165 23.03 -22.56 0.95
C THR A 165 22.65 -22.23 -0.49
N SER A 166 23.15 -21.09 -0.95
CA SER A 166 23.10 -20.65 -2.35
C SER A 166 24.42 -19.99 -2.74
N ILE A 167 24.77 -20.06 -4.02
CA ILE A 167 25.94 -19.35 -4.56
C ILE A 167 25.52 -17.93 -4.95
N THR A 168 26.24 -16.94 -4.43
CA THR A 168 26.07 -15.51 -4.73
C THR A 168 27.41 -14.92 -5.19
N ALA A 169 27.44 -13.61 -5.45
CA ALA A 169 28.69 -12.90 -5.70
C ALA A 169 29.64 -12.90 -4.48
N ALA A 170 29.11 -13.08 -3.27
CA ALA A 170 29.89 -13.23 -2.04
C ALA A 170 30.39 -14.67 -1.80
N GLY A 171 30.08 -15.62 -2.70
CA GLY A 171 30.40 -17.03 -2.57
C GLY A 171 29.21 -17.86 -2.08
N GLU A 172 29.49 -19.01 -1.45
CA GLU A 172 28.47 -19.85 -0.85
C GLU A 172 27.99 -19.25 0.49
N VAL A 173 26.70 -18.93 0.55
CA VAL A 173 26.08 -18.26 1.70
C VAL A 173 24.80 -18.97 2.10
N ALA A 174 24.42 -18.79 3.37
CA ALA A 174 23.12 -19.18 3.90
C ALA A 174 22.24 -17.93 4.10
N TRP A 175 20.99 -18.17 4.48
CA TRP A 175 20.00 -17.13 4.70
C TRP A 175 19.29 -17.33 6.04
N PHE A 176 19.25 -16.28 6.84
CA PHE A 176 18.30 -16.23 7.95
C PHE A 176 16.88 -16.16 7.43
N ASN A 177 15.97 -16.81 8.15
CA ASN A 177 14.57 -16.88 7.83
C ASN A 177 13.91 -15.52 8.16
N PRO A 178 13.49 -14.73 7.16
CA PRO A 178 12.91 -13.41 7.39
C PRO A 178 11.53 -13.47 8.06
N PHE A 179 10.93 -14.66 8.17
CA PHE A 179 9.64 -14.90 8.81
C PHE A 179 9.77 -15.25 10.29
N HIS A 180 10.98 -15.53 10.76
CA HIS A 180 11.25 -15.90 12.15
C HIS A 180 11.24 -14.65 13.05
N PRO A 181 10.46 -14.61 14.15
CA PRO A 181 10.30 -13.40 14.94
C PRO A 181 11.60 -12.93 15.61
N GLU A 182 12.47 -13.86 15.99
CA GLU A 182 13.77 -13.52 16.59
C GLU A 182 14.74 -12.90 15.58
N VAL A 183 14.73 -13.36 14.32
CA VAL A 183 15.51 -12.75 13.23
C VAL A 183 15.01 -11.34 12.95
N GLN A 184 13.68 -11.17 12.85
CA GLN A 184 13.07 -9.85 12.68
C GLN A 184 13.42 -8.91 13.83
N LYS A 185 13.37 -9.41 15.07
CA LYS A 185 13.75 -8.64 16.25
C LYS A 185 15.23 -8.25 16.21
N PHE A 186 16.13 -9.18 15.90
CA PHE A 186 17.56 -8.94 15.82
C PHE A 186 17.91 -7.82 14.82
N ILE A 187 17.40 -7.91 13.58
CA ILE A 187 17.63 -6.88 12.56
C ILE A 187 17.02 -5.53 12.98
N THR A 188 15.81 -5.55 13.56
CA THR A 188 15.17 -4.32 14.07
C THR A 188 16.01 -3.67 15.17
N ASP A 189 16.50 -4.45 16.12
CA ASP A 189 17.30 -3.96 17.24
C ASP A 189 18.63 -3.38 16.75
N LEU A 190 19.31 -3.99 15.77
CA LEU A 190 20.53 -3.43 15.16
C LEU A 190 20.28 -2.08 14.48
N VAL A 191 19.16 -1.96 13.75
CA VAL A 191 18.76 -0.71 13.11
C VAL A 191 18.44 0.36 14.15
N VAL A 192 17.66 0.01 15.17
CA VAL A 192 17.30 0.92 16.28
C VAL A 192 18.54 1.36 17.04
N GLU A 193 19.50 0.46 17.28
CA GLU A 193 20.78 0.77 17.91
C GLU A 193 21.54 1.80 17.08
N ILE A 194 21.67 1.64 15.76
CA ILE A 194 22.35 2.62 14.91
C ILE A 194 21.66 3.98 14.92
N ILE A 195 20.34 4.01 14.72
CA ILE A 195 19.56 5.26 14.69
C ILE A 195 19.68 6.01 16.01
N THR A 196 19.62 5.29 17.14
CA THR A 196 19.65 5.90 18.47
C THR A 196 21.06 6.29 18.90
N LYS A 197 22.03 5.37 18.75
CA LYS A 197 23.40 5.54 19.26
C LYS A 197 24.19 6.59 18.48
N TYR A 198 24.03 6.65 17.16
CA TYR A 198 24.83 7.55 16.31
C TYR A 198 24.06 8.75 15.77
N ASN A 199 22.75 8.83 16.03
CA ASN A 199 21.87 9.81 15.40
C ASN A 199 22.06 9.82 13.86
N ALA A 200 22.17 8.63 13.27
CA ALA A 200 22.40 8.45 11.84
C ALA A 200 21.31 9.14 11.00
N ASP A 201 21.65 9.62 9.80
CA ASP A 201 20.70 10.31 8.92
C ASP A 201 19.62 9.37 8.36
N GLY A 202 19.90 8.07 8.38
CA GLY A 202 19.01 7.03 7.92
C GLY A 202 19.65 5.65 8.03
N ILE A 203 19.04 4.69 7.35
CA ILE A 203 19.57 3.35 7.09
C ILE A 203 19.32 2.98 5.64
N GLN A 204 20.21 2.16 5.07
CA GLN A 204 20.00 1.55 3.77
C GLN A 204 20.02 0.03 3.88
N PHE A 205 19.07 -0.61 3.23
CA PHE A 205 19.04 -2.06 3.02
C PHE A 205 19.38 -2.39 1.57
N ASP A 206 20.14 -3.46 1.37
CA ASP A 206 20.53 -3.89 0.04
C ASP A 206 19.51 -4.82 -0.64
N ASP A 207 19.88 -5.37 -1.80
CA ASP A 207 19.16 -6.44 -2.48
C ASP A 207 19.12 -7.76 -1.69
N HIS A 208 19.86 -7.89 -0.58
CA HIS A 208 19.81 -9.02 0.38
C HIS A 208 18.82 -8.81 1.55
N MET A 209 18.14 -7.67 1.63
CA MET A 209 16.95 -7.52 2.48
C MET A 209 15.74 -8.16 1.79
N SER A 210 15.88 -9.48 1.60
CA SER A 210 15.16 -10.28 0.62
C SER A 210 15.33 -11.77 0.95
N LEU A 211 14.75 -12.66 0.15
CA LEU A 211 15.00 -14.08 0.26
C LEU A 211 14.94 -14.72 -1.14
N PRO A 212 15.95 -15.50 -1.57
CA PRO A 212 15.88 -16.14 -2.87
C PRO A 212 14.68 -17.09 -2.95
N VAL A 213 13.99 -17.07 -4.08
CA VAL A 213 12.67 -17.69 -4.27
C VAL A 213 12.62 -19.19 -3.97
N ASP A 214 13.77 -19.88 -3.99
CA ASP A 214 13.85 -21.31 -3.72
C ASP A 214 13.87 -21.67 -2.21
N PHE A 215 14.03 -20.70 -1.31
CA PHE A 215 14.10 -20.90 0.15
C PHE A 215 12.74 -20.77 0.86
N GLY A 216 12.68 -20.86 2.20
CA GLY A 216 11.42 -20.77 2.96
C GLY A 216 10.70 -22.11 3.12
N TYR A 217 11.40 -23.22 2.92
CA TYR A 217 10.89 -24.58 3.13
C TYR A 217 11.40 -25.22 4.45
N ASP A 218 11.86 -24.40 5.39
CA ASP A 218 12.14 -24.83 6.75
C ASP A 218 10.86 -25.14 7.53
N SER A 219 11.01 -25.91 8.61
CA SER A 219 9.87 -26.39 9.41
C SER A 219 9.01 -25.27 10.01
N TYR A 220 9.63 -24.15 10.41
CA TYR A 220 8.91 -23.00 10.93
C TYR A 220 8.03 -22.36 9.85
N THR A 221 8.61 -22.11 8.67
CA THR A 221 7.88 -21.47 7.57
C THR A 221 6.75 -22.35 7.03
N ILE A 222 6.98 -23.66 6.87
CA ILE A 222 5.95 -24.62 6.44
C ILE A 222 4.78 -24.61 7.43
N LYS A 223 5.07 -24.66 8.73
CA LYS A 223 4.06 -24.64 9.78
C LYS A 223 3.27 -23.33 9.73
N LEU A 224 3.95 -22.18 9.67
CA LEU A 224 3.32 -20.86 9.62
C LEU A 224 2.40 -20.72 8.39
N TYR A 225 2.87 -21.12 7.21
CA TYR A 225 2.05 -21.08 5.99
C TYR A 225 0.83 -22.00 6.08
N THR A 226 1.00 -23.20 6.64
CA THR A 226 -0.09 -24.18 6.82
C THR A 226 -1.14 -23.66 7.80
N GLU A 227 -0.71 -23.04 8.90
CA GLU A 227 -1.60 -22.45 9.90
C GLU A 227 -2.41 -21.27 9.33
N GLU A 228 -1.81 -20.44 8.48
CA GLU A 228 -2.46 -19.24 7.94
C GLU A 228 -3.32 -19.52 6.70
N THR A 229 -2.92 -20.46 5.85
CA THR A 229 -3.60 -20.73 4.58
C THR A 229 -4.48 -21.98 4.61
N GLY A 230 -4.28 -22.85 5.61
CA GLY A 230 -4.93 -24.17 5.70
C GLY A 230 -4.38 -25.21 4.72
N ASN A 231 -3.32 -24.89 3.97
CA ASN A 231 -2.71 -25.77 2.97
C ASN A 231 -1.19 -25.81 3.18
N PRO A 232 -0.50 -26.93 2.89
CA PRO A 232 0.95 -26.95 2.85
C PRO A 232 1.48 -26.04 1.72
N PRO A 233 2.72 -25.53 1.81
CA PRO A 233 3.32 -24.74 0.74
C PRO A 233 3.44 -25.60 -0.53
N PRO A 234 3.21 -25.00 -1.72
CA PRO A 234 3.33 -25.73 -2.97
C PRO A 234 4.78 -26.15 -3.23
N PRO A 235 5.00 -27.28 -3.92
CA PRO A 235 6.34 -27.73 -4.27
C PRO A 235 7.03 -26.79 -5.26
N ASN A 236 6.28 -26.09 -6.11
CA ASN A 236 6.88 -25.11 -7.01
C ASN A 236 7.19 -23.81 -6.24
N PRO A 237 8.47 -23.41 -6.06
CA PRO A 237 8.84 -22.17 -5.37
C PRO A 237 8.28 -20.91 -6.05
N GLN A 238 8.05 -20.97 -7.37
CA GLN A 238 7.50 -19.88 -8.18
C GLN A 238 5.96 -19.85 -8.22
N ALA A 239 5.27 -20.73 -7.47
CA ALA A 239 3.82 -20.68 -7.40
C ALA A 239 3.36 -19.30 -6.88
N GLN A 240 2.47 -18.64 -7.63
CA GLN A 240 2.11 -17.24 -7.37
C GLN A 240 1.65 -16.97 -5.93
N ALA A 241 0.79 -17.82 -5.36
CA ALA A 241 0.30 -17.68 -3.99
C ALA A 241 1.43 -17.81 -2.95
N TRP A 242 2.46 -18.60 -3.25
CA TRP A 242 3.59 -18.84 -2.36
C TRP A 242 4.65 -17.73 -2.43
N VAL A 243 4.94 -17.23 -3.64
CA VAL A 243 5.74 -16.02 -3.86
C VAL A 243 5.10 -14.84 -3.13
N GLN A 244 3.80 -14.62 -3.38
CA GLN A 244 3.06 -13.51 -2.79
C GLN A 244 3.05 -13.60 -1.26
N TRP A 245 2.70 -14.76 -0.68
CA TRP A 245 2.66 -14.90 0.78
C TRP A 245 4.02 -14.59 1.42
N ARG A 246 5.13 -15.09 0.87
CA ARG A 246 6.47 -14.82 1.42
C ARG A 246 6.89 -13.35 1.24
N ALA A 247 6.66 -12.76 0.07
CA ALA A 247 6.92 -11.34 -0.16
C ALA A 247 6.08 -10.44 0.76
N ASP A 248 4.82 -10.82 1.01
CA ASP A 248 3.93 -10.16 1.95
C ASP A 248 4.46 -10.23 3.40
N LYS A 249 5.08 -11.35 3.80
CA LYS A 249 5.73 -11.45 5.13
C LYS A 249 6.93 -10.52 5.27
N ILE A 250 7.78 -10.41 4.24
CA ILE A 250 8.91 -9.46 4.25
C ILE A 250 8.38 -8.02 4.28
N THR A 251 7.33 -7.73 3.51
CA THR A 251 6.66 -6.42 3.52
C THR A 251 6.08 -6.08 4.89
N ALA A 252 5.46 -7.04 5.57
CA ALA A 252 4.95 -6.87 6.94
C ALA A 252 6.08 -6.50 7.91
N PHE A 253 7.24 -7.16 7.80
CA PHE A 253 8.42 -6.84 8.58
C PHE A 253 8.93 -5.42 8.28
N MET A 254 9.07 -5.05 7.01
CA MET A 254 9.50 -3.70 6.62
C MET A 254 8.56 -2.60 7.12
N LEU A 255 7.25 -2.85 7.15
CA LEU A 255 6.27 -1.93 7.76
C LEU A 255 6.51 -1.72 9.26
N GLN A 256 6.81 -2.80 9.99
CA GLN A 256 7.09 -2.74 11.44
C GLN A 256 8.43 -2.02 11.70
N LEU A 257 9.46 -2.35 10.93
CA LEU A 257 10.77 -1.70 11.03
C LEU A 257 10.68 -0.21 10.72
N HIS A 258 9.97 0.18 9.66
CA HIS A 258 9.70 1.58 9.36
C HIS A 258 9.01 2.28 10.53
N GLN A 259 8.00 1.65 11.15
CA GLN A 259 7.34 2.23 12.32
C GLN A 259 8.30 2.43 13.50
N ALA A 260 9.15 1.43 13.80
CA ALA A 260 10.15 1.52 14.87
C ALA A 260 11.15 2.67 14.63
N VAL A 261 11.69 2.77 13.41
CA VAL A 261 12.64 3.83 13.02
C VAL A 261 11.98 5.21 13.13
N LYS A 262 10.80 5.39 12.53
CA LYS A 262 10.12 6.70 12.48
C LYS A 262 9.59 7.15 13.84
N GLN A 263 9.33 6.22 14.77
CA GLN A 263 8.99 6.57 16.16
C GLN A 263 10.17 7.21 16.91
N ILE A 264 11.40 6.79 16.60
CA ILE A 264 12.62 7.33 17.21
C ILE A 264 13.04 8.62 16.50
N LYS A 265 13.10 8.57 15.16
CA LYS A 265 13.57 9.69 14.33
C LYS A 265 12.67 9.83 13.09
N PRO A 266 11.63 10.69 13.16
CA PRO A 266 10.63 10.83 12.09
C PRO A 266 11.20 11.20 10.70
N ASN A 267 12.33 11.91 10.68
CA ASN A 267 13.01 12.36 9.46
C ASN A 267 14.17 11.43 9.02
N ALA A 268 14.39 10.30 9.69
CA ALA A 268 15.40 9.33 9.25
C ALA A 268 15.05 8.77 7.87
N ILE A 269 16.03 8.70 6.96
CA ILE A 269 15.84 8.12 5.62
C ILE A 269 15.82 6.59 5.72
N ILE A 270 14.78 5.96 5.21
CA ILE A 270 14.78 4.51 4.92
C ILE A 270 15.06 4.32 3.44
N SER A 271 16.29 3.96 3.12
CA SER A 271 16.78 3.74 1.76
C SER A 271 16.80 2.24 1.43
N VAL A 272 16.51 1.90 0.18
CA VAL A 272 16.69 0.52 -0.33
C VAL A 272 17.49 0.54 -1.62
N SER A 273 18.37 -0.44 -1.78
CA SER A 273 19.25 -0.60 -2.95
C SER A 273 19.01 -1.94 -3.68
N PRO A 274 17.83 -2.14 -4.29
CA PRO A 274 17.46 -3.42 -4.89
C PRO A 274 17.94 -3.56 -6.34
N ASN A 275 17.74 -4.74 -6.91
CA ASN A 275 17.72 -4.94 -8.35
C ASN A 275 16.43 -4.34 -9.00
N TYR A 276 16.31 -4.39 -10.33
CA TYR A 276 15.07 -3.97 -11.00
C TYR A 276 13.88 -4.83 -10.57
N TYR A 277 12.70 -4.22 -10.50
CA TYR A 277 11.53 -4.76 -9.77
C TYR A 277 11.16 -6.19 -10.15
N ASP A 278 11.07 -6.48 -11.45
CA ASP A 278 10.77 -7.82 -11.94
C ASP A 278 11.71 -8.89 -11.37
N PHE A 279 13.01 -8.59 -11.32
CA PHE A 279 14.00 -9.52 -10.78
C PHE A 279 13.89 -9.62 -9.27
N ALA A 280 13.86 -8.47 -8.60
CA ALA A 280 13.78 -8.37 -7.14
C ALA A 280 12.56 -9.13 -6.59
N TYR A 281 11.39 -8.97 -7.19
CA TYR A 281 10.18 -9.66 -6.76
C TYR A 281 10.20 -11.16 -7.10
N LYS A 282 10.48 -11.53 -8.37
CA LYS A 282 10.34 -12.92 -8.85
C LYS A 282 11.42 -13.86 -8.32
N PHE A 283 12.62 -13.36 -8.09
CA PHE A 283 13.76 -14.20 -7.70
C PHE A 283 14.22 -13.96 -6.27
N GLN A 284 13.89 -12.81 -5.66
CA GLN A 284 14.34 -12.44 -4.32
C GLN A 284 13.19 -12.07 -3.37
N LEU A 285 11.92 -12.22 -3.77
CA LEU A 285 10.75 -11.93 -2.93
C LEU A 285 10.72 -10.47 -2.39
N GLN A 286 11.48 -9.57 -3.02
CA GLN A 286 11.69 -8.21 -2.56
C GLN A 286 10.73 -7.26 -3.28
N ASP A 287 9.59 -6.97 -2.64
CA ASP A 287 8.50 -6.15 -3.19
C ASP A 287 8.73 -4.64 -2.99
N TRP A 288 9.87 -4.13 -3.47
CA TRP A 288 10.27 -2.75 -3.20
C TRP A 288 9.31 -1.70 -3.78
N LEU A 289 8.62 -1.99 -4.89
CA LEU A 289 7.66 -1.05 -5.48
C LEU A 289 6.44 -0.90 -4.57
N ASN A 290 5.94 -1.99 -3.99
CA ASN A 290 4.88 -1.93 -3.00
C ASN A 290 5.35 -1.19 -1.73
N TRP A 291 6.61 -1.34 -1.32
CA TRP A 291 7.15 -0.57 -0.19
C TRP A 291 7.16 0.94 -0.46
N VAL A 292 7.53 1.35 -1.68
CA VAL A 292 7.42 2.75 -2.13
C VAL A 292 5.96 3.21 -2.09
N ARG A 293 5.04 2.38 -2.59
CA ARG A 293 3.60 2.69 -2.63
C ARG A 293 2.93 2.72 -1.26
N LEU A 294 3.41 1.93 -0.31
CA LEU A 294 2.97 1.95 1.10
C LEU A 294 3.52 3.16 1.85
N GLY A 295 4.47 3.89 1.28
CA GLY A 295 5.11 5.05 1.89
C GLY A 295 6.12 4.70 2.98
N ILE A 296 6.70 3.49 2.94
CA ILE A 296 7.65 3.01 3.97
C ILE A 296 9.12 3.06 3.55
N VAL A 297 9.39 3.48 2.32
CA VAL A 297 10.73 3.74 1.77
C VAL A 297 10.80 5.23 1.41
N ASP A 298 11.85 5.92 1.82
CA ASP A 298 12.06 7.35 1.55
C ASP A 298 13.02 7.60 0.39
N GLU A 299 13.82 6.60 0.02
CA GLU A 299 14.84 6.70 -1.01
C GLU A 299 15.02 5.35 -1.72
N LEU A 300 15.13 5.39 -3.05
CA LEU A 300 15.48 4.22 -3.87
C LEU A 300 16.85 4.43 -4.53
N VAL A 301 17.72 3.43 -4.46
CA VAL A 301 18.96 3.36 -5.25
C VAL A 301 19.00 2.06 -6.04
N MET A 302 18.37 2.02 -7.22
CA MET A 302 18.30 0.76 -7.99
C MET A 302 19.67 0.39 -8.58
N GLN A 303 20.16 -0.81 -8.30
CA GLN A 303 21.43 -1.31 -8.83
C GLN A 303 21.32 -1.68 -10.32
N VAL A 304 22.07 -0.99 -11.19
CA VAL A 304 22.09 -1.26 -12.64
C VAL A 304 23.53 -1.49 -13.10
N TYR A 305 24.07 -2.67 -12.77
CA TYR A 305 25.42 -3.06 -13.16
C TYR A 305 25.42 -3.69 -14.54
N ARG A 306 25.31 -2.85 -15.57
CA ARG A 306 25.39 -3.24 -16.99
C ARG A 306 26.54 -2.50 -17.65
N ASN A 307 27.25 -3.18 -18.56
CA ASN A 307 28.34 -2.59 -19.31
C ASN A 307 27.80 -1.76 -20.49
N GLU A 308 26.91 -2.37 -21.28
CA GLU A 308 26.31 -1.73 -22.44
C GLU A 308 25.33 -0.62 -22.05
N LEU A 309 25.49 0.56 -22.64
CA LEU A 309 24.66 1.73 -22.34
C LEU A 309 23.18 1.48 -22.65
N GLU A 310 22.86 0.79 -23.75
CA GLU A 310 21.47 0.45 -24.09
C GLU A 310 20.83 -0.50 -23.06
N ALA A 311 21.60 -1.49 -22.59
CA ALA A 311 21.14 -2.38 -21.53
C ALA A 311 20.93 -1.62 -20.22
N PHE A 312 21.80 -0.68 -19.88
CA PHE A 312 21.63 0.24 -18.74
C PHE A 312 20.37 1.09 -18.89
N ILE A 313 20.20 1.77 -20.04
CA ILE A 313 19.05 2.63 -20.35
C ILE A 313 17.74 1.85 -20.24
N SER A 314 17.70 0.62 -20.74
CA SER A 314 16.50 -0.24 -20.69
C SER A 314 16.00 -0.53 -19.27
N GLN A 315 16.87 -0.50 -18.25
CA GLN A 315 16.48 -0.70 -16.86
C GLN A 315 15.98 0.61 -16.22
N ILE A 316 16.63 1.74 -16.50
CA ILE A 316 16.28 3.02 -15.87
C ILE A 316 15.04 3.70 -16.49
N THR A 317 14.55 3.21 -17.63
CA THR A 317 13.30 3.68 -18.28
C THR A 317 12.09 2.82 -17.93
N ARG A 318 12.24 1.86 -17.01
CA ARG A 318 11.17 1.00 -16.57
C ARG A 318 10.02 1.80 -15.93
N PRO A 319 8.74 1.41 -16.16
CA PRO A 319 7.59 2.09 -15.55
C PRO A 319 7.68 2.22 -14.03
N GLU A 320 8.25 1.23 -13.35
CA GLU A 320 8.44 1.21 -11.90
C GLU A 320 9.38 2.31 -11.41
N ILE A 321 10.42 2.65 -12.19
CA ILE A 321 11.31 3.76 -11.91
C ILE A 321 10.61 5.09 -12.13
N ILE A 322 9.91 5.24 -13.27
CA ILE A 322 9.16 6.46 -13.59
C ILE A 322 8.11 6.74 -12.50
N GLU A 323 7.39 5.71 -12.06
CA GLU A 323 6.44 5.80 -10.95
C GLU A 323 7.14 6.20 -9.64
N THR A 324 8.22 5.53 -9.27
CA THR A 324 8.91 5.79 -8.00
C THR A 324 9.46 7.22 -7.93
N GLN A 325 9.99 7.72 -9.04
CA GLN A 325 10.49 9.10 -9.14
C GLN A 325 9.41 10.14 -8.85
N GLN A 326 8.11 9.84 -9.02
CA GLN A 326 7.04 10.78 -8.68
C GLN A 326 6.90 11.00 -7.17
N TYR A 327 7.43 10.10 -6.35
CA TYR A 327 7.16 10.09 -4.92
C TYR A 327 8.37 10.28 -4.03
N ILE A 328 9.55 9.82 -4.46
CA ILE A 328 10.79 9.86 -3.65
C ILE A 328 12.02 10.20 -4.49
N PRO A 329 13.11 10.68 -3.87
CA PRO A 329 14.42 10.69 -4.49
C PRO A 329 14.81 9.29 -4.98
N THR A 330 15.20 9.20 -6.25
CA THR A 330 15.59 7.95 -6.90
C THR A 330 16.97 8.11 -7.53
N GLY A 331 17.90 7.24 -7.14
CA GLY A 331 19.24 7.12 -7.70
C GLY A 331 19.43 5.78 -8.40
N ILE A 332 20.48 5.72 -9.23
CA ILE A 332 20.91 4.48 -9.89
C ILE A 332 22.31 4.11 -9.38
N GLY A 333 22.44 2.86 -8.94
CA GLY A 333 23.72 2.23 -8.62
C GLY A 333 24.50 1.93 -9.91
N ILE A 334 25.64 2.59 -10.09
CA ILE A 334 26.53 2.49 -11.24
C ILE A 334 27.82 1.80 -10.81
N MET A 335 28.22 0.75 -11.55
CA MET A 335 29.48 0.04 -11.34
C MET A 335 30.65 0.88 -11.85
N THR A 336 31.59 1.25 -10.98
CA THR A 336 32.79 2.02 -11.35
C THR A 336 34.05 1.18 -11.48
N GLY A 337 33.96 -0.10 -11.10
CA GLY A 337 35.02 -1.09 -11.27
C GLY A 337 35.02 -2.12 -10.14
N LEU A 338 35.66 -3.26 -10.42
CA LEU A 338 36.10 -4.24 -9.43
C LEU A 338 37.63 -4.31 -9.47
N ARG A 339 38.25 -4.83 -8.40
CA ARG A 339 39.73 -4.98 -8.28
C ARG A 339 40.38 -5.63 -9.51
N ASN A 340 39.71 -6.60 -10.11
CA ASN A 340 40.17 -7.33 -11.28
C ASN A 340 39.49 -6.91 -12.60
N ARG A 341 38.60 -5.92 -12.56
CA ARG A 341 37.80 -5.49 -13.71
C ARG A 341 37.48 -3.99 -13.60
N PRO A 342 38.45 -3.11 -13.89
CA PRO A 342 38.25 -1.67 -13.83
C PRO A 342 37.29 -1.20 -14.95
N VAL A 343 36.57 -0.09 -14.73
CA VAL A 343 35.64 0.51 -15.70
C VAL A 343 36.13 1.91 -16.10
N SER A 344 36.10 2.21 -17.40
CA SER A 344 36.56 3.49 -17.94
C SER A 344 35.68 4.67 -17.51
N LEU A 345 36.29 5.85 -17.39
CA LEU A 345 35.60 7.08 -17.04
C LEU A 345 34.53 7.42 -18.10
N GLN A 346 34.81 7.15 -19.38
CA GLN A 346 33.87 7.40 -20.48
C GLN A 346 32.57 6.60 -20.31
N GLN A 347 32.66 5.33 -19.91
CA GLN A 347 31.49 4.50 -19.65
C GLN A 347 30.69 5.04 -18.45
N ILE A 348 31.38 5.44 -17.37
CA ILE A 348 30.72 6.03 -16.19
C ILE A 348 30.01 7.33 -16.58
N GLN A 349 30.68 8.23 -17.31
CA GLN A 349 30.12 9.49 -17.78
C GLN A 349 28.87 9.28 -18.65
N SER A 350 28.87 8.30 -19.56
CA SER A 350 27.71 8.04 -20.42
C SER A 350 26.51 7.54 -19.62
N GLN A 351 26.72 6.66 -18.64
CA GLN A 351 25.67 6.15 -17.77
C GLN A 351 25.12 7.23 -16.83
N VAL A 352 25.99 8.05 -16.22
CA VAL A 352 25.54 9.16 -15.36
C VAL A 352 24.75 10.19 -16.17
N ARG A 353 25.21 10.57 -17.37
CA ARG A 353 24.46 11.48 -18.25
C ARG A 353 23.09 10.91 -18.61
N ALA A 354 23.00 9.61 -18.92
CA ALA A 354 21.71 8.95 -19.20
C ALA A 354 20.74 8.98 -18.00
N ALA A 355 21.26 8.80 -16.77
CA ALA A 355 20.48 8.93 -15.54
C ALA A 355 20.03 10.38 -15.29
N GLN A 356 20.95 11.35 -15.41
CA GLN A 356 20.68 12.78 -15.21
C GLN A 356 19.63 13.33 -16.19
N GLN A 357 19.68 12.92 -17.46
CA GLN A 357 18.68 13.28 -18.48
C GLN A 357 17.24 12.85 -18.10
N ARG A 358 17.10 11.91 -17.16
CA ARG A 358 15.82 11.39 -16.65
C ARG A 358 15.53 11.88 -15.23
N GLY A 359 16.29 12.84 -14.71
CA GLY A 359 16.12 13.36 -13.35
C GLY A 359 16.50 12.35 -12.25
N LEU A 360 17.31 11.34 -12.56
CA LEU A 360 17.81 10.36 -11.59
C LEU A 360 19.13 10.81 -10.95
N GLY A 361 19.33 10.44 -9.69
CA GLY A 361 20.63 10.50 -9.02
C GLY A 361 21.58 9.39 -9.47
N ALA A 362 22.85 9.49 -9.07
CA ALA A 362 23.88 8.48 -9.32
C ALA A 362 24.57 8.10 -8.01
N VAL A 363 24.71 6.79 -7.78
CA VAL A 363 25.43 6.22 -6.64
C VAL A 363 26.43 5.20 -7.16
N PHE A 364 27.67 5.24 -6.71
CA PHE A 364 28.74 4.44 -7.31
C PHE A 364 29.17 3.28 -6.41
N PHE A 365 29.23 2.10 -7.01
CA PHE A 365 29.81 0.90 -6.42
C PHE A 365 31.21 0.72 -7.02
N TYR A 366 32.27 1.10 -6.31
CA TYR A 366 32.36 1.60 -4.92
C TYR A 366 33.56 2.58 -4.80
N TYR A 367 33.85 3.12 -3.61
CA TYR A 367 34.80 4.24 -3.48
C TYR A 367 36.19 4.01 -4.07
N GLU A 368 36.92 2.94 -3.72
CA GLU A 368 38.26 2.70 -4.30
C GLU A 368 38.21 2.61 -5.84
N SER A 369 37.12 2.10 -6.43
CA SER A 369 37.00 2.01 -7.89
C SER A 369 36.63 3.34 -8.58
N LEU A 370 36.36 4.40 -7.83
CA LEU A 370 36.19 5.74 -8.41
C LEU A 370 37.48 6.27 -9.02
N TRP A 371 38.64 6.02 -8.41
CA TRP A 371 39.93 6.50 -8.93
C TRP A 371 41.16 5.72 -8.48
N ASP A 372 41.12 4.96 -7.39
CA ASP A 372 42.28 4.17 -6.92
C ASP A 372 42.45 2.89 -7.76
N ILE A 373 41.33 2.29 -8.18
CA ILE A 373 41.27 1.11 -9.06
C ILE A 373 40.59 1.52 -10.36
N ALA A 374 41.31 2.20 -11.24
CA ALA A 374 40.79 2.71 -12.50
C ALA A 374 41.81 2.62 -13.65
N PRO A 375 41.35 2.60 -14.93
CA PRO A 375 42.27 2.63 -16.08
C PRO A 375 42.97 3.99 -16.25
N GLU A 376 42.29 5.08 -15.86
CA GLU A 376 42.81 6.44 -15.99
C GLU A 376 43.52 6.92 -14.71
N PRO A 377 44.51 7.84 -14.80
CA PRO A 377 45.15 8.44 -13.64
C PRO A 377 44.15 9.13 -12.69
N VAL A 378 44.44 9.10 -11.39
CA VAL A 378 43.59 9.68 -10.32
C VAL A 378 43.15 11.11 -10.63
N ALA A 379 44.07 11.99 -11.07
CA ALA A 379 43.76 13.39 -11.39
C ALA A 379 42.74 13.51 -12.54
N GLN A 380 42.86 12.65 -13.56
CA GLN A 380 41.92 12.61 -14.68
C GLN A 380 40.53 12.10 -14.23
N ARG A 381 40.48 11.07 -13.39
CA ARG A 381 39.22 10.57 -12.82
C ARG A 381 38.51 11.64 -12.00
N GLN A 382 39.22 12.30 -11.09
CA GLN A 382 38.67 13.36 -10.24
C GLN A 382 38.17 14.55 -11.08
N ALA A 383 38.91 14.97 -12.11
CA ALA A 383 38.46 16.01 -13.03
C ALA A 383 37.19 15.58 -13.79
N GLY A 384 37.12 14.32 -14.22
CA GLY A 384 35.93 13.75 -14.86
C GLY A 384 34.69 13.76 -13.97
N PHE A 385 34.83 13.42 -12.68
CA PHE A 385 33.73 13.51 -11.72
C PHE A 385 33.30 14.95 -11.43
N LEU A 386 34.24 15.90 -11.39
CA LEU A 386 33.92 17.33 -11.33
C LEU A 386 33.15 17.80 -12.57
N GLU A 387 33.46 17.29 -13.76
CA GLU A 387 32.70 17.58 -14.97
C GLU A 387 31.26 17.04 -14.87
N ILE A 388 31.09 15.79 -14.39
CA ILE A 388 29.78 15.17 -14.17
C ILE A 388 28.94 15.96 -13.13
N PHE A 389 29.58 16.45 -12.08
CA PHE A 389 28.96 17.17 -10.97
C PHE A 389 29.54 18.59 -10.82
N ALA A 390 29.40 19.41 -11.87
CA ALA A 390 30.00 20.75 -11.92
C ALA A 390 29.56 21.69 -10.78
N ASN A 391 28.32 21.54 -10.30
CA ASN A 391 27.74 22.40 -9.27
C ASN A 391 27.48 21.63 -7.98
N PRO A 392 27.73 22.20 -6.79
CA PRO A 392 27.34 21.59 -5.51
C PRO A 392 25.83 21.30 -5.44
N ALA A 393 25.45 20.20 -4.77
CA ALA A 393 24.07 19.86 -4.48
C ALA A 393 23.96 19.29 -3.06
N LEU A 394 23.49 20.09 -2.11
CA LEU A 394 23.35 19.66 -0.72
C LEU A 394 22.04 18.90 -0.50
N ARG A 395 22.04 18.02 0.50
CA ARG A 395 20.86 17.30 0.95
C ARG A 395 20.45 17.77 2.33
N ASP A 396 19.19 18.16 2.46
CA ASP A 396 18.54 18.53 3.71
C ASP A 396 17.54 17.44 4.11
N THR A 397 17.92 16.65 5.11
CA THR A 397 17.11 15.53 5.63
C THR A 397 15.95 16.00 6.48
N SER A 398 15.90 17.28 6.91
CA SER A 398 14.77 17.82 7.67
C SER A 398 13.48 17.92 6.84
N GLN A 399 13.60 17.91 5.50
CA GLN A 399 12.46 17.87 4.58
C GLN A 399 11.82 16.49 4.45
N ILE A 400 12.47 15.44 4.96
CA ILE A 400 11.92 14.08 4.93
C ILE A 400 10.78 13.99 5.94
N THR A 401 9.58 13.83 5.40
CA THR A 401 8.36 13.64 6.20
C THR A 401 7.82 12.25 5.97
N ARG A 402 7.08 11.73 6.97
CA ARG A 402 6.41 10.44 6.85
C ARG A 402 5.43 10.49 5.68
N ARG A 403 5.63 9.62 4.69
CA ARG A 403 4.73 9.50 3.53
C ARG A 403 3.48 8.71 3.90
N LYS A 404 2.38 9.06 3.26
CA LYS A 404 1.16 8.24 3.24
C LYS A 404 1.23 7.26 2.07
N PRO A 405 0.46 6.16 2.09
CA PRO A 405 0.33 5.29 0.92
C PRO A 405 -0.09 6.08 -0.33
N THR A 406 0.48 5.75 -1.48
CA THR A 406 0.32 6.50 -2.74
C THR A 406 -0.61 5.84 -3.76
N PHE A 407 -1.16 4.67 -3.48
CA PHE A 407 -2.18 4.08 -4.36
C PHE A 407 -3.53 4.78 -4.20
N ASP A 408 -4.12 5.14 -5.34
CA ASP A 408 -5.47 5.71 -5.41
C ASP A 408 -6.58 4.66 -5.32
N THR A 409 -6.23 3.39 -5.57
CA THR A 409 -7.16 2.27 -5.58
C THR A 409 -6.48 1.03 -5.02
N LEU A 410 -7.19 0.29 -4.18
CA LEU A 410 -6.77 -1.04 -3.70
C LEU A 410 -7.88 -2.05 -3.97
N SER A 411 -7.56 -3.17 -4.61
CA SER A 411 -8.48 -4.30 -4.76
C SER A 411 -8.06 -5.44 -3.83
N VAL A 412 -8.97 -5.87 -2.95
CA VAL A 412 -8.74 -6.99 -2.03
C VAL A 412 -9.74 -8.12 -2.28
N PRO A 413 -9.35 -9.38 -2.08
CA PRO A 413 -10.24 -10.51 -2.30
C PRO A 413 -11.41 -10.51 -1.31
N LEU A 414 -12.58 -10.89 -1.81
CA LEU A 414 -13.72 -11.29 -1.00
C LEU A 414 -13.85 -12.81 -1.03
N TYR A 415 -13.53 -13.43 0.09
CA TYR A 415 -13.56 -14.88 0.24
C TYR A 415 -15.00 -15.39 0.36
N THR A 416 -15.21 -16.65 0.00
CA THR A 416 -16.51 -17.32 0.10
C THR A 416 -16.75 -18.00 1.45
N LYS A 417 -15.71 -18.07 2.30
CA LYS A 417 -15.72 -18.69 3.63
C LYS A 417 -15.13 -17.76 4.69
N GLY A 418 -15.80 -17.67 5.83
CA GLY A 418 -15.32 -16.94 7.02
C GLY A 418 -14.26 -17.71 7.80
N SER A 419 -13.68 -17.07 8.83
CA SER A 419 -12.65 -17.69 9.69
C SER A 419 -13.23 -18.69 10.70
N VAL A 420 -14.55 -18.68 10.91
CA VAL A 420 -15.25 -19.64 11.76
C VAL A 420 -16.31 -20.35 10.91
N SER A 421 -16.58 -21.61 11.23
CA SER A 421 -17.57 -22.43 10.50
C SER A 421 -18.91 -21.71 10.42
N GLN A 422 -19.33 -21.40 9.19
CA GLN A 422 -20.63 -20.81 8.88
C GLN A 422 -21.25 -21.60 7.73
N ALA A 423 -22.50 -22.01 7.91
CA ALA A 423 -23.24 -22.82 6.94
C ALA A 423 -23.74 -22.02 5.73
N SER A 424 -23.76 -20.68 5.81
CA SER A 424 -24.34 -19.80 4.79
C SER A 424 -23.29 -19.17 3.90
N ARG A 425 -23.60 -19.06 2.60
CA ARG A 425 -22.83 -18.27 1.63
C ARG A 425 -22.68 -16.82 2.10
N GLY A 426 -21.48 -16.26 1.95
CA GLY A 426 -21.20 -14.86 2.27
C GLY A 426 -19.97 -14.35 1.52
N TYR A 427 -19.84 -13.03 1.42
CA TYR A 427 -18.59 -12.39 1.04
C TYR A 427 -17.84 -12.00 2.29
N PHE A 428 -16.63 -12.52 2.45
CA PHE A 428 -15.83 -12.28 3.64
C PHE A 428 -14.59 -11.46 3.30
N LEU A 429 -14.37 -10.40 4.07
CA LEU A 429 -13.19 -9.57 3.99
C LEU A 429 -12.22 -9.98 5.09
N GLU A 430 -10.96 -10.18 4.73
CA GLU A 430 -9.92 -10.43 5.72
C GLU A 430 -9.42 -9.12 6.32
N ILE A 431 -9.51 -9.00 7.65
CA ILE A 431 -9.10 -7.82 8.41
C ILE A 431 -8.32 -8.21 9.67
N SER A 432 -7.56 -7.27 10.22
CA SER A 432 -6.99 -7.40 11.57
C SER A 432 -7.49 -6.28 12.46
N VAL A 433 -7.81 -6.55 13.73
CA VAL A 433 -8.31 -5.54 14.69
C VAL A 433 -7.36 -5.45 15.87
N ALA A 434 -6.98 -4.25 16.28
CA ALA A 434 -6.05 -4.04 17.40
C ALA A 434 -4.73 -4.85 17.29
N ASN A 435 -4.15 -4.92 16.07
CA ASN A 435 -2.99 -5.77 15.75
C ASN A 435 -3.20 -7.27 16.02
N GLY A 436 -4.44 -7.76 16.00
CA GLY A 436 -4.77 -9.18 16.06
C GLY A 436 -4.36 -9.92 14.79
N ARG A 437 -4.49 -11.25 14.81
CA ARG A 437 -4.28 -12.07 13.61
C ARG A 437 -5.32 -11.70 12.54
N PRO A 438 -4.98 -11.76 11.24
CA PRO A 438 -5.97 -11.62 10.18
C PRO A 438 -7.13 -12.61 10.33
N ARG A 439 -8.35 -12.11 10.25
CA ARG A 439 -9.59 -12.90 10.33
C ARG A 439 -10.57 -12.41 9.27
N ARG A 440 -11.31 -13.35 8.70
CA ARG A 440 -12.33 -13.13 7.68
C ARG A 440 -13.67 -12.81 8.33
N VAL A 441 -14.07 -11.55 8.25
CA VAL A 441 -15.36 -11.02 8.72
C VAL A 441 -16.35 -10.92 7.58
N LEU A 442 -17.65 -11.07 7.87
CA LEU A 442 -18.69 -10.97 6.86
C LEU A 442 -18.83 -9.51 6.39
N LEU A 443 -18.66 -9.26 5.09
CA LEU A 443 -18.96 -7.98 4.48
C LEU A 443 -20.48 -7.83 4.36
N ASP A 444 -21.01 -6.76 4.96
CA ASP A 444 -22.42 -6.42 4.95
C ASP A 444 -22.62 -5.02 4.35
N THR A 445 -23.07 -4.97 3.10
CA THR A 445 -23.42 -3.70 2.42
C THR A 445 -24.77 -3.14 2.87
N GLY A 446 -25.57 -3.92 3.59
CA GLY A 446 -26.86 -3.53 4.14
C GLY A 446 -26.77 -2.80 5.48
N SER A 447 -25.70 -3.01 6.26
CA SER A 447 -25.48 -2.39 7.57
C SER A 447 -24.20 -1.54 7.63
N ALA A 448 -24.05 -0.74 8.69
CA ALA A 448 -22.85 0.07 8.95
C ALA A 448 -22.19 -0.37 10.26
N GLY A 449 -20.86 -0.31 10.33
CA GLY A 449 -20.11 -0.53 11.58
C GLY A 449 -19.34 -1.84 11.65
N LEU A 450 -18.21 -1.84 12.36
CA LEU A 450 -17.40 -3.03 12.61
C LEU A 450 -17.81 -3.70 13.92
N ARG A 451 -18.15 -4.99 13.87
CA ARG A 451 -18.60 -5.80 15.01
C ARG A 451 -17.83 -7.10 15.00
N VAL A 452 -17.00 -7.35 15.99
CA VAL A 452 -16.14 -8.54 16.04
C VAL A 452 -16.16 -9.15 17.43
N PRO A 453 -15.93 -10.46 17.57
CA PRO A 453 -15.84 -11.08 18.89
C PRO A 453 -14.50 -10.73 19.57
N PRO A 454 -14.38 -10.87 20.91
CA PRO A 454 -13.18 -10.49 21.65
C PRO A 454 -11.90 -11.16 21.15
N GLU A 455 -11.98 -12.40 20.69
CA GLU A 455 -10.83 -13.20 20.22
C GLU A 455 -10.20 -12.70 18.90
N PHE A 456 -10.77 -11.67 18.27
CA PHE A 456 -10.18 -11.02 17.09
C PHE A 456 -9.23 -9.89 17.47
N PHE A 457 -9.28 -9.41 18.72
CA PHE A 457 -8.40 -8.36 19.21
C PHE A 457 -6.98 -8.90 19.44
N GLY A 458 -5.99 -8.12 19.00
CA GLY A 458 -4.60 -8.34 19.38
C GLY A 458 -4.18 -7.47 20.56
N ASN A 459 -2.87 -7.20 20.61
CA ASN A 459 -2.23 -6.56 21.76
C ASN A 459 -2.16 -5.02 21.66
N ALA A 460 -2.72 -4.41 20.61
CA ALA A 460 -2.70 -2.95 20.50
C ALA A 460 -3.57 -2.30 21.58
N PRO A 461 -3.18 -1.12 22.10
CA PRO A 461 -4.02 -0.36 23.02
C PRO A 461 -5.40 -0.07 22.41
N VAL A 462 -6.44 -0.25 23.24
CA VAL A 462 -7.84 -0.01 22.87
C VAL A 462 -8.42 1.02 23.82
N ARG A 463 -9.09 2.06 23.28
CA ARG A 463 -9.79 3.04 24.08
C ARG A 463 -11.22 2.58 24.34
N LYS A 464 -11.47 2.12 25.56
CA LYS A 464 -12.81 1.74 26.03
C LYS A 464 -13.72 2.96 26.17
N THR A 465 -15.01 2.79 25.88
CA THR A 465 -16.01 3.86 26.06
C THR A 465 -16.92 3.62 27.26
N GLY A 466 -16.98 2.39 27.78
CA GLY A 466 -17.98 1.98 28.77
C GLY A 466 -19.42 1.88 28.22
N GLN A 467 -19.64 2.23 26.95
CA GLN A 467 -20.95 2.15 26.32
C GLN A 467 -21.23 0.73 25.82
N VAL A 468 -22.35 0.15 26.25
CA VAL A 468 -22.88 -1.10 25.69
C VAL A 468 -23.83 -0.75 24.54
N VAL A 469 -23.59 -1.34 23.37
CA VAL A 469 -24.43 -1.16 22.19
C VAL A 469 -25.13 -2.46 21.82
N LYS A 470 -26.34 -2.32 21.27
CA LYS A 470 -27.19 -3.44 20.81
C LYS A 470 -27.54 -3.24 19.34
N GLU A 471 -27.27 -4.27 18.54
CA GLU A 471 -27.65 -4.32 17.13
C GLU A 471 -28.60 -5.50 16.91
N VAL A 472 -29.73 -5.26 16.24
CA VAL A 472 -30.69 -6.33 15.89
C VAL A 472 -30.61 -6.60 14.40
N LEU A 473 -30.19 -7.82 14.06
CA LEU A 473 -30.00 -8.26 12.68
C LEU A 473 -31.32 -8.71 12.06
N SER A 474 -31.37 -8.77 10.72
CA SER A 474 -32.56 -9.15 9.94
C SER A 474 -33.12 -10.53 10.31
N ASP A 475 -32.28 -11.47 10.70
CA ASP A 475 -32.65 -12.83 11.13
C ASP A 475 -33.18 -12.89 12.58
N GLY A 476 -33.20 -11.76 13.30
CA GLY A 476 -33.63 -11.68 14.70
C GLY A 476 -32.50 -11.91 15.72
N THR A 477 -31.25 -12.00 15.27
CA THR A 477 -30.11 -12.04 16.18
C THR A 477 -29.85 -10.67 16.79
N ILE A 478 -29.70 -10.61 18.11
CA ILE A 478 -29.27 -9.44 18.88
C ILE A 478 -27.78 -9.60 19.16
N LEU A 479 -26.96 -8.67 18.69
CA LEU A 479 -25.55 -8.54 19.05
C LEU A 479 -25.42 -7.50 20.15
N GLU A 480 -24.91 -7.89 21.30
CA GLU A 480 -24.70 -7.01 22.45
C GLU A 480 -23.23 -7.03 22.87
N GLY A 481 -22.69 -5.87 23.20
CA GLY A 481 -21.27 -5.74 23.51
C GLY A 481 -20.80 -4.31 23.74
N GLU A 482 -19.56 -4.18 24.23
CA GLU A 482 -18.93 -2.88 24.51
C GLU A 482 -18.49 -2.20 23.21
N LEU A 483 -18.68 -0.89 23.11
CA LEU A 483 -18.11 -0.06 22.06
C LEU A 483 -16.70 0.39 22.47
N VAL A 484 -15.72 0.18 21.59
CA VAL A 484 -14.33 0.58 21.82
C VAL A 484 -13.78 1.32 20.60
N TYR A 485 -12.75 2.14 20.77
CA TYR A 485 -12.01 2.74 19.66
C TYR A 485 -10.66 2.04 19.49
N THR A 486 -10.42 1.52 18.28
CA THR A 486 -9.14 0.90 17.90
C THR A 486 -8.91 0.99 16.40
N ASN A 487 -7.69 0.73 15.96
CA ASN A 487 -7.37 0.62 14.55
C ASN A 487 -7.75 -0.76 14.02
N PHE A 488 -8.22 -0.81 12.78
CA PHE A 488 -8.30 -2.05 12.02
C PHE A 488 -7.48 -1.93 10.73
N ARG A 489 -7.14 -3.09 10.15
CA ARG A 489 -6.33 -3.19 8.94
C ARG A 489 -6.98 -4.05 7.88
N ILE A 490 -6.78 -3.70 6.61
CA ILE A 490 -7.08 -4.52 5.42
C ILE A 490 -5.75 -4.73 4.69
N GLY A 491 -5.24 -5.96 4.67
CA GLY A 491 -3.86 -6.22 4.27
C GLY A 491 -2.87 -5.36 5.08
N PHE A 492 -2.01 -4.61 4.40
CA PHE A 492 -1.04 -3.70 5.03
C PHE A 492 -1.59 -2.33 5.42
N LEU A 493 -2.83 -2.01 5.06
CA LEU A 493 -3.42 -0.71 5.30
C LEU A 493 -4.13 -0.65 6.63
N ALA A 494 -3.71 0.28 7.47
CA ALA A 494 -4.42 0.64 8.69
C ALA A 494 -5.30 1.88 8.48
N THR A 495 -6.33 2.02 9.31
CA THR A 495 -7.02 3.30 9.45
C THR A 495 -6.07 4.40 9.94
N GLU A 496 -6.27 5.63 9.47
CA GLU A 496 -5.48 6.80 9.90
C GLU A 496 -5.71 7.13 11.38
N GLU A 497 -6.92 6.84 11.88
CA GLU A 497 -7.33 7.05 13.26
C GLU A 497 -8.11 5.83 13.78
N PRO A 498 -8.18 5.65 15.12
CA PRO A 498 -9.04 4.64 15.72
C PRO A 498 -10.51 4.79 15.31
N VAL A 499 -11.13 3.69 14.88
CA VAL A 499 -12.55 3.60 14.55
C VAL A 499 -13.33 2.97 15.70
N PRO A 500 -14.62 3.29 15.86
CA PRO A 500 -15.49 2.62 16.80
C PRO A 500 -15.77 1.18 16.34
N VAL A 501 -15.58 0.22 17.25
CA VAL A 501 -15.76 -1.21 17.05
C VAL A 501 -16.62 -1.75 18.17
N GLN A 502 -17.66 -2.51 17.85
CA GLN A 502 -18.43 -3.25 18.85
C GLN A 502 -17.73 -4.58 19.14
N VAL A 503 -17.31 -4.77 20.39
CA VAL A 503 -16.79 -6.04 20.92
C VAL A 503 -17.97 -6.89 21.35
N VAL A 504 -18.40 -7.82 20.49
CA VAL A 504 -19.61 -8.62 20.70
C VAL A 504 -19.36 -9.69 21.76
N THR A 505 -19.91 -9.49 22.96
CA THR A 505 -19.78 -10.42 24.09
C THR A 505 -21.01 -11.29 24.29
N SER A 506 -22.15 -10.92 23.72
CA SER A 506 -23.38 -11.71 23.80
C SER A 506 -24.14 -11.73 22.47
N ARG A 507 -24.72 -12.90 22.16
CA ARG A 507 -25.65 -13.07 21.04
C ARG A 507 -26.91 -13.77 21.54
N LYS A 508 -28.09 -13.24 21.23
CA LYS A 508 -29.38 -13.82 21.62
C LYS A 508 -30.39 -13.69 20.49
N CYS A 509 -31.41 -14.54 20.47
CA CYS A 509 -32.54 -14.36 19.55
C CYS A 509 -33.59 -13.44 20.15
N THR A 510 -34.23 -12.64 19.30
CA THR A 510 -35.47 -11.95 19.68
C THR A 510 -36.58 -12.96 19.96
N ALA A 511 -37.55 -12.57 20.78
CA ALA A 511 -38.71 -13.41 21.08
C ALA A 511 -39.53 -13.76 19.82
N GLN A 512 -39.56 -12.87 18.83
CA GLN A 512 -40.29 -13.04 17.58
C GLN A 512 -39.60 -14.00 16.60
N LYS A 513 -38.28 -14.20 16.73
CA LYS A 513 -37.50 -15.10 15.86
C LYS A 513 -36.62 -16.01 16.72
N PRO A 514 -37.20 -16.94 17.50
CA PRO A 514 -36.46 -17.76 18.46
C PRO A 514 -35.48 -18.75 17.82
N ASN A 515 -35.54 -18.96 16.50
CA ASN A 515 -34.65 -19.82 15.73
C ASN A 515 -33.62 -19.03 14.90
N CYS A 516 -33.19 -17.86 15.38
CA CYS A 516 -32.17 -17.04 14.72
C CYS A 516 -30.77 -17.70 14.74
N SER A 517 -29.80 -17.12 14.01
CA SER A 517 -28.43 -17.68 13.93
C SER A 517 -27.71 -17.72 15.29
N ALA A 518 -28.07 -16.90 16.27
CA ALA A 518 -27.49 -16.97 17.61
C ALA A 518 -27.81 -18.28 18.36
N LYS A 519 -28.89 -18.98 18.01
CA LYS A 519 -29.31 -20.23 18.66
C LYS A 519 -28.34 -21.38 18.38
N ASN A 520 -27.72 -21.40 17.21
CA ASN A 520 -26.73 -22.41 16.87
C ASN A 520 -25.39 -22.05 17.55
N SER A 521 -24.71 -23.03 18.14
CA SER A 521 -23.36 -22.87 18.72
C SER A 521 -22.27 -22.55 17.69
N THR A 522 -22.65 -22.31 16.43
CA THR A 522 -21.76 -21.83 15.38
C THR A 522 -21.13 -20.50 15.80
N GLY A 523 -19.80 -20.44 15.74
CA GLY A 523 -19.06 -19.24 16.14
C GLY A 523 -19.37 -18.02 15.26
N PHE A 524 -19.03 -16.84 15.76
CA PHE A 524 -19.31 -15.56 15.12
C PHE A 524 -18.07 -15.06 14.38
N SER A 525 -18.10 -15.08 13.04
CA SER A 525 -16.96 -14.58 12.24
C SER A 525 -16.79 -13.05 12.27
N GLY A 526 -17.68 -12.29 12.93
CA GLY A 526 -17.71 -10.83 12.86
C GLY A 526 -18.44 -10.30 11.61
N ILE A 527 -18.78 -9.00 11.63
CA ILE A 527 -19.45 -8.27 10.56
C ILE A 527 -18.74 -6.94 10.34
N ILE A 528 -18.39 -6.63 9.09
CA ILE A 528 -18.00 -5.30 8.65
C ILE A 528 -19.12 -4.69 7.80
N GLY A 529 -19.87 -3.79 8.42
CA GLY A 529 -20.91 -3.01 7.78
C GLY A 529 -20.32 -1.81 7.04
N VAL A 530 -20.51 -1.77 5.71
CA VAL A 530 -19.95 -0.73 4.83
C VAL A 530 -21.00 0.22 4.26
N ASN A 531 -22.23 0.15 4.76
CA ASN A 531 -23.31 1.03 4.37
C ASN A 531 -23.09 2.47 4.89
N TYR A 532 -23.52 3.49 4.15
CA TYR A 532 -23.53 4.91 4.56
C TYR A 532 -24.81 5.34 5.28
N PHE A 533 -25.81 4.46 5.38
CA PHE A 533 -27.02 4.69 6.17
C PHE A 533 -26.77 4.41 7.66
N GLU A 534 -26.10 5.33 8.35
CA GLU A 534 -25.65 5.18 9.73
C GLU A 534 -26.65 5.80 10.72
N ARG A 535 -27.15 5.05 11.71
CA ARG A 535 -28.07 5.59 12.73
C ARG A 535 -27.37 5.91 14.05
N THR A 536 -26.37 5.11 14.39
CA THR A 536 -25.61 5.16 15.65
C THR A 536 -24.19 4.66 15.40
N LEU A 537 -23.35 4.68 16.43
CA LEU A 537 -22.08 3.96 16.44
C LEU A 537 -22.31 2.44 16.56
N PRO A 538 -21.39 1.61 16.03
CA PRO A 538 -20.24 1.98 15.20
C PRO A 538 -20.63 2.37 13.76
N TYR A 539 -19.90 3.32 13.15
CA TYR A 539 -20.11 3.80 11.77
C TYR A 539 -19.25 3.02 10.75
N ASN A 540 -19.46 3.21 9.44
CA ASN A 540 -18.70 2.51 8.38
C ASN A 540 -17.18 2.73 8.55
N PRO A 541 -16.40 1.68 8.87
CA PRO A 541 -15.00 1.85 9.23
C PRO A 541 -14.10 2.20 8.02
N LEU A 542 -14.56 1.95 6.78
CA LEU A 542 -13.79 2.28 5.56
C LEU A 542 -13.55 3.79 5.40
N ARG A 543 -14.36 4.62 6.05
CA ARG A 543 -14.26 6.09 6.02
C ARG A 543 -12.98 6.65 6.63
N LYS A 544 -12.25 5.81 7.37
CA LYS A 544 -10.97 6.17 8.02
C LYS A 544 -9.76 5.51 7.36
N LEU A 545 -9.93 4.91 6.18
CA LEU A 545 -8.79 4.48 5.36
C LEU A 545 -8.02 5.70 4.81
N PRO A 546 -6.71 5.57 4.54
CA PRO A 546 -5.89 6.68 4.12
C PRO A 546 -6.20 7.15 2.70
N GLY A 547 -6.05 8.47 2.48
CA GLY A 547 -6.12 9.09 1.16
C GLY A 547 -7.41 8.78 0.40
N ASN A 548 -7.27 8.48 -0.89
CA ASN A 548 -8.40 8.24 -1.80
C ASN A 548 -9.24 7.00 -1.42
N LEU A 549 -8.71 6.07 -0.63
CA LEU A 549 -9.33 4.78 -0.32
C LEU A 549 -10.58 4.91 0.56
N SER A 550 -10.75 6.04 1.23
CA SER A 550 -11.94 6.35 2.04
C SER A 550 -13.12 6.89 1.23
N ASN A 551 -12.92 7.24 -0.06
CA ASN A 551 -13.90 7.98 -0.85
C ASN A 551 -15.08 7.12 -1.36
N GLY A 552 -14.97 5.80 -1.26
CA GLY A 552 -15.94 4.87 -1.81
C GLY A 552 -15.35 3.49 -2.11
N ALA A 553 -16.23 2.57 -2.51
CA ALA A 553 -15.86 1.20 -2.81
C ALA A 553 -16.70 0.57 -3.92
N ILE A 554 -16.17 -0.44 -4.59
CA ILE A 554 -16.87 -1.30 -5.54
C ILE A 554 -16.84 -2.71 -4.99
N VAL A 555 -18.02 -3.32 -4.86
CA VAL A 555 -18.18 -4.72 -4.50
C VAL A 555 -18.47 -5.51 -5.76
N THR A 556 -17.56 -6.41 -6.10
CA THR A 556 -17.70 -7.37 -7.19
C THR A 556 -17.84 -8.76 -6.57
N GLY A 557 -18.99 -9.40 -6.76
CA GLY A 557 -19.20 -10.75 -6.25
C GLY A 557 -18.35 -11.81 -6.97
N ASN A 558 -18.69 -13.08 -6.83
CA ASN A 558 -17.97 -14.17 -7.52
C ASN A 558 -18.76 -14.81 -8.69
N GLY A 559 -19.83 -14.18 -9.16
CA GLY A 559 -20.67 -14.70 -10.25
C GLY A 559 -21.39 -16.00 -9.88
N GLY A 560 -21.49 -16.30 -8.58
CA GLY A 560 -22.06 -17.56 -8.08
C GLY A 560 -21.17 -18.80 -8.34
N THR A 561 -19.87 -18.57 -8.54
CA THR A 561 -18.83 -19.63 -8.59
C THR A 561 -18.22 -19.88 -7.21
N ASN A 562 -17.22 -20.75 -7.11
CA ASN A 562 -16.44 -20.92 -5.87
C ASN A 562 -15.23 -19.99 -5.78
N ASN A 563 -15.00 -19.15 -6.81
CA ASN A 563 -13.90 -18.18 -6.82
C ASN A 563 -14.15 -17.05 -5.82
N ASN A 564 -13.10 -16.30 -5.51
CA ASN A 564 -13.21 -15.08 -4.71
C ASN A 564 -13.87 -13.96 -5.53
N GLY A 565 -14.66 -13.12 -4.87
CA GLY A 565 -15.02 -11.80 -5.37
C GLY A 565 -13.92 -10.79 -5.06
N SER A 566 -14.21 -9.51 -5.20
CA SER A 566 -13.30 -8.44 -4.80
C SER A 566 -14.03 -7.22 -4.22
N LEU A 567 -13.33 -6.54 -3.31
CA LEU A 567 -13.67 -5.22 -2.82
C LEU A 567 -12.60 -4.26 -3.33
N THR A 568 -12.99 -3.38 -4.26
CA THR A 568 -12.12 -2.30 -4.73
C THR A 568 -12.39 -1.04 -3.92
N LEU A 569 -11.40 -0.58 -3.15
CA LEU A 569 -11.42 0.64 -2.36
C LEU A 569 -10.78 1.77 -3.18
N GLY A 570 -11.28 3.00 -3.02
CA GLY A 570 -10.74 4.17 -3.71
C GLY A 570 -11.23 4.29 -5.15
N LEU A 571 -12.28 5.07 -5.32
CA LEU A 571 -12.89 5.37 -6.60
C LEU A 571 -12.04 6.36 -7.40
N THR A 572 -11.87 6.08 -8.68
CA THR A 572 -11.17 6.91 -9.67
C THR A 572 -12.04 7.04 -10.92
N GLY A 573 -11.75 8.00 -11.80
CA GLY A 573 -12.47 8.11 -13.08
C GLY A 573 -12.42 6.79 -13.89
N LYS A 574 -11.29 6.08 -13.83
CA LYS A 574 -11.07 4.82 -14.54
C LYS A 574 -11.95 3.68 -14.01
N ASN A 575 -12.00 3.46 -12.69
CA ASN A 575 -12.78 2.34 -12.14
C ASN A 575 -14.29 2.63 -12.03
N ARG A 576 -14.70 3.90 -12.06
CA ARG A 576 -16.10 4.34 -12.19
C ARG A 576 -16.65 4.19 -13.60
N ALA A 577 -15.81 4.07 -14.61
CA ALA A 577 -16.24 3.98 -16.00
C ALA A 577 -17.18 2.77 -16.23
N GLY A 578 -18.29 3.02 -16.92
CA GLY A 578 -19.30 2.01 -17.26
C GLY A 578 -20.33 1.70 -16.17
N PHE A 579 -20.27 2.35 -15.00
CA PHE A 579 -21.35 2.28 -14.01
C PHE A 579 -22.50 3.22 -14.37
N LYS A 580 -23.73 2.73 -14.19
CA LYS A 580 -24.94 3.55 -14.23
C LYS A 580 -25.27 4.02 -12.81
N MET A 581 -25.29 5.33 -12.62
CA MET A 581 -25.33 5.95 -11.29
C MET A 581 -26.75 6.40 -10.91
N ILE A 582 -27.09 6.32 -9.63
CA ILE A 582 -28.27 6.94 -9.01
C ILE A 582 -27.85 7.78 -7.80
N SER A 583 -28.42 8.97 -7.64
CA SER A 583 -28.19 9.82 -6.48
C SER A 583 -28.92 9.31 -5.23
N LEU A 584 -28.22 9.38 -4.10
CA LEU A 584 -28.72 9.08 -2.77
C LEU A 584 -29.21 10.36 -2.09
N LYS A 585 -30.11 10.23 -1.12
CA LYS A 585 -30.57 11.38 -0.32
C LYS A 585 -29.57 11.66 0.80
N ALA A 586 -29.25 12.92 1.05
CA ALA A 586 -28.43 13.30 2.21
C ALA A 586 -29.14 12.96 3.52
N GLN A 587 -28.36 12.62 4.54
CA GLN A 587 -28.86 12.47 5.91
C GLN A 587 -28.35 13.60 6.81
N PRO A 588 -29.10 13.98 7.86
CA PRO A 588 -28.59 14.89 8.87
C PRO A 588 -27.31 14.37 9.54
N ALA A 589 -26.50 15.30 10.04
CA ALA A 589 -25.34 14.97 10.86
C ALA A 589 -25.78 14.29 12.17
N ILE A 590 -24.97 13.36 12.67
CA ILE A 590 -25.15 12.72 13.98
C ILE A 590 -23.84 12.84 14.74
N ASN A 591 -23.93 13.24 16.01
CA ASN A 591 -22.76 13.40 16.87
C ASN A 591 -21.91 12.11 16.92
N GLY A 592 -20.59 12.28 16.80
CA GLY A 592 -19.63 11.17 16.83
C GLY A 592 -19.46 10.41 15.50
N ILE A 593 -20.20 10.77 14.45
CA ILE A 593 -20.05 10.19 13.11
C ILE A 593 -19.45 11.26 12.17
N PRO A 594 -18.25 11.03 11.59
CA PRO A 594 -17.59 12.03 10.76
C PRO A 594 -18.31 12.23 9.41
N GLY A 595 -17.96 13.27 8.64
CA GLY A 595 -18.21 13.43 7.20
C GLY A 595 -19.66 13.38 6.68
N ASN A 596 -19.80 13.41 5.35
CA ASN A 596 -21.10 13.32 4.66
C ASN A 596 -21.75 11.94 4.83
N ARG A 597 -23.08 11.92 4.89
CA ARG A 597 -23.90 10.74 5.13
C ARG A 597 -25.05 10.67 4.13
N TRP A 598 -25.37 9.45 3.70
CA TRP A 598 -26.32 9.23 2.61
C TRP A 598 -27.29 8.10 2.94
N ASP A 599 -28.56 8.30 2.63
CA ASP A 599 -29.58 7.26 2.70
C ASP A 599 -29.39 6.35 1.49
N SER A 600 -28.66 5.25 1.71
CA SER A 600 -28.38 4.20 0.73
C SER A 600 -29.60 3.36 0.35
N ARG A 601 -30.76 3.62 0.95
CA ARG A 601 -32.02 3.02 0.51
C ARG A 601 -32.45 3.74 -0.76
N LEU A 602 -32.17 3.10 -1.89
CA LEU A 602 -32.51 3.55 -3.24
C LEU A 602 -34.01 3.87 -3.33
N ASN A 603 -34.33 4.96 -4.03
CA ASN A 603 -35.71 5.41 -4.27
C ASN A 603 -36.12 5.10 -5.72
N ALA A 604 -37.39 5.34 -6.05
CA ALA A 604 -37.95 5.15 -7.39
C ALA A 604 -37.76 3.72 -7.93
N VAL A 605 -37.83 2.73 -7.03
CA VAL A 605 -37.69 1.32 -7.38
C VAL A 605 -39.07 0.82 -7.81
N CYS A 606 -39.15 0.41 -9.07
CA CYS A 606 -40.29 -0.31 -9.65
C CYS A 606 -40.17 -1.81 -9.37
N LEU A 607 -41.13 -2.35 -8.63
CA LEU A 607 -41.23 -3.77 -8.33
C LEU A 607 -42.44 -4.37 -9.06
N THR A 608 -42.19 -5.42 -9.82
CA THR A 608 -43.21 -6.29 -10.42
C THR A 608 -42.97 -7.72 -9.95
N ILE A 609 -44.02 -8.41 -9.51
CA ILE A 609 -44.00 -9.86 -9.25
C ILE A 609 -45.01 -10.51 -10.20
N SER A 610 -44.51 -11.12 -11.27
CA SER A 610 -45.34 -11.83 -12.25
C SER A 610 -46.08 -13.01 -11.60
N GLY A 611 -47.28 -13.31 -12.08
CA GLY A 611 -48.16 -14.31 -11.48
C GLY A 611 -48.84 -13.85 -10.17
N SER A 612 -48.79 -12.55 -9.86
CA SER A 612 -49.52 -11.94 -8.76
C SER A 612 -50.49 -10.86 -9.24
N ALA A 613 -51.54 -10.58 -8.47
CA ALA A 613 -52.50 -9.49 -8.73
C ALA A 613 -51.98 -8.12 -8.28
N MET A 614 -50.70 -8.01 -7.91
CA MET A 614 -50.08 -6.78 -7.46
C MET A 614 -49.95 -5.79 -8.61
N LYS A 615 -50.34 -4.54 -8.38
CA LYS A 615 -50.03 -3.44 -9.31
C LYS A 615 -48.54 -3.10 -9.19
N ASN A 616 -47.86 -2.92 -10.33
CA ASN A 616 -46.46 -2.50 -10.36
C ASN A 616 -46.24 -1.28 -9.44
N SER A 617 -45.31 -1.41 -8.50
CA SER A 617 -45.06 -0.41 -7.45
C SER A 617 -43.75 0.32 -7.72
N CYS A 618 -43.83 1.56 -8.21
CA CYS A 618 -42.66 2.41 -8.52
C CYS A 618 -42.28 3.42 -7.43
N ASN A 619 -42.83 3.26 -6.22
CA ASN A 619 -42.50 4.07 -5.04
C ASN A 619 -41.80 3.24 -3.95
N SER A 620 -41.22 2.10 -4.33
CA SER A 620 -40.56 1.19 -3.39
C SER A 620 -39.17 1.73 -3.02
N ARG A 621 -38.64 1.28 -1.87
CA ARG A 621 -37.24 1.47 -1.52
C ARG A 621 -36.46 0.18 -1.60
N MET A 622 -35.18 0.26 -1.96
CA MET A 622 -34.30 -0.92 -2.05
C MET A 622 -32.99 -0.70 -1.32
N VAL A 623 -32.49 -1.74 -0.65
CA VAL A 623 -31.10 -1.85 -0.23
C VAL A 623 -30.41 -2.98 -0.99
N THR A 624 -29.13 -2.79 -1.30
CA THR A 624 -28.25 -3.82 -1.83
C THR A 624 -27.48 -4.44 -0.69
N ASP A 625 -27.72 -5.71 -0.43
CA ASP A 625 -27.30 -6.37 0.82
C ASP A 625 -26.54 -7.66 0.50
N SER A 626 -25.25 -7.70 0.83
CA SER A 626 -24.36 -8.82 0.62
C SER A 626 -24.47 -9.93 1.67
N ARG A 627 -25.16 -9.68 2.80
CA ARG A 627 -25.25 -10.62 3.91
C ARG A 627 -26.41 -11.59 3.76
N ASN A 628 -27.59 -11.12 3.34
CA ASN A 628 -28.75 -12.01 3.25
C ASN A 628 -28.58 -12.97 2.07
N THR A 629 -28.64 -14.27 2.34
CA THR A 629 -28.56 -15.27 1.27
C THR A 629 -29.73 -15.17 0.30
N ASN A 630 -30.91 -14.78 0.78
CA ASN A 630 -32.11 -14.65 -0.03
C ASN A 630 -32.46 -13.18 -0.22
N GLY A 631 -32.96 -12.84 -1.40
CA GLY A 631 -33.66 -11.58 -1.56
C GLY A 631 -35.01 -11.62 -0.84
N PHE A 632 -35.52 -10.46 -0.43
CA PHE A 632 -36.87 -10.40 0.12
C PHE A 632 -37.57 -9.08 -0.19
N VAL A 633 -38.90 -9.15 -0.20
CA VAL A 633 -39.79 -7.99 -0.25
C VAL A 633 -40.65 -7.98 1.00
N GLU A 634 -40.72 -6.82 1.63
CA GLU A 634 -41.64 -6.55 2.72
C GLU A 634 -42.76 -5.60 2.26
N PHE A 635 -43.99 -6.08 2.32
CA PHE A 635 -45.20 -5.29 2.07
C PHE A 635 -45.75 -4.78 3.40
N LYS A 636 -45.99 -3.47 3.49
CA LYS A 636 -46.53 -2.86 4.72
C LYS A 636 -48.05 -2.75 4.74
N SER A 637 -48.70 -3.27 3.70
CA SER A 637 -50.15 -3.37 3.58
C SER A 637 -50.48 -4.69 2.89
N PRO A 638 -51.34 -5.55 3.47
CA PRO A 638 -51.80 -6.78 2.83
C PRO A 638 -52.40 -6.54 1.44
N ASN A 639 -53.08 -5.41 1.24
CA ASN A 639 -53.69 -5.05 -0.04
C ASN A 639 -52.65 -4.80 -1.15
N LEU A 640 -51.43 -4.39 -0.79
CA LEU A 640 -50.32 -4.19 -1.73
C LEU A 640 -49.63 -5.50 -2.10
N ALA A 641 -49.63 -6.49 -1.20
CA ALA A 641 -49.09 -7.82 -1.49
C ALA A 641 -49.95 -8.59 -2.51
N GLY A 642 -51.20 -8.17 -2.71
CA GLY A 642 -52.17 -8.85 -3.57
C GLY A 642 -52.55 -10.22 -2.98
N LYS A 643 -52.57 -11.25 -3.84
CA LYS A 643 -52.86 -12.65 -3.44
C LYS A 643 -51.63 -13.42 -2.94
N LEU A 644 -50.47 -12.77 -2.78
CA LEU A 644 -49.24 -13.44 -2.33
C LEU A 644 -49.33 -13.76 -0.84
N LYS A 645 -48.95 -15.00 -0.48
CA LYS A 645 -48.81 -15.41 0.92
C LYS A 645 -47.40 -15.07 1.41
N PRO A 646 -47.23 -14.69 2.69
CA PRO A 646 -45.90 -14.62 3.31
C PRO A 646 -45.15 -15.94 3.15
N GLY A 647 -43.83 -15.86 2.97
CA GLY A 647 -42.97 -17.01 2.76
C GLY A 647 -42.22 -16.96 1.42
N ARG A 648 -41.70 -18.10 0.99
CA ARG A 648 -40.87 -18.20 -0.21
C ARG A 648 -41.73 -18.12 -1.49
N LEU A 649 -41.33 -17.25 -2.42
CA LEU A 649 -41.92 -17.20 -3.76
C LEU A 649 -41.66 -18.49 -4.51
N ARG A 650 -42.61 -18.87 -5.36
CA ARG A 650 -42.56 -20.10 -6.13
C ARG A 650 -41.96 -19.86 -7.52
N PRO A 651 -41.50 -20.92 -8.23
CA PRO A 651 -40.85 -20.76 -9.53
C PRO A 651 -41.71 -20.16 -10.63
N GLU A 652 -43.04 -20.19 -10.50
CA GLU A 652 -43.97 -19.53 -11.42
C GLU A 652 -43.99 -18.00 -11.27
N ASN A 653 -43.41 -17.46 -10.19
CA ASN A 653 -43.30 -16.02 -10.00
C ASN A 653 -42.02 -15.49 -10.66
N THR A 654 -42.06 -14.31 -11.27
CA THR A 654 -40.84 -13.62 -11.70
C THR A 654 -40.77 -12.30 -10.96
N VAL A 655 -39.71 -12.09 -10.19
CA VAL A 655 -39.43 -10.82 -9.53
C VAL A 655 -38.65 -9.94 -10.49
N LYS A 656 -39.21 -8.78 -10.83
CA LYS A 656 -38.54 -7.75 -11.62
C LYS A 656 -38.40 -6.49 -10.79
N ILE A 657 -37.16 -6.03 -10.65
CA ILE A 657 -36.76 -4.80 -9.94
C ILE A 657 -36.11 -3.88 -10.97
N VAL A 658 -36.73 -2.72 -11.18
CA VAL A 658 -36.27 -1.74 -12.16
C VAL A 658 -36.06 -0.39 -11.48
N ILE A 659 -34.92 0.22 -11.76
CA ILE A 659 -34.71 1.66 -11.59
C ILE A 659 -34.48 2.19 -13.00
N PRO A 660 -35.40 3.01 -13.55
CA PRO A 660 -35.33 3.46 -14.93
C PRO A 660 -33.94 3.99 -15.30
N GLN A 661 -33.42 3.54 -16.46
CA GLN A 661 -32.10 3.87 -17.01
C GLN A 661 -30.88 3.37 -16.20
N VAL A 662 -31.05 2.99 -14.94
CA VAL A 662 -29.98 2.61 -14.01
C VAL A 662 -29.84 1.10 -13.86
N LEU A 663 -30.95 0.41 -13.55
CA LEU A 663 -30.96 -1.00 -13.16
C LEU A 663 -32.18 -1.70 -13.76
N ASP A 664 -31.98 -2.87 -14.37
CA ASP A 664 -33.05 -3.82 -14.69
C ASP A 664 -32.61 -5.21 -14.21
N TYR A 665 -33.17 -5.64 -13.09
CA TYR A 665 -32.88 -6.93 -12.47
C TYR A 665 -34.12 -7.80 -12.51
N SER A 666 -34.02 -8.94 -13.16
CA SER A 666 -35.09 -9.93 -13.24
C SER A 666 -34.60 -11.27 -12.71
N LEU A 667 -35.44 -11.90 -11.88
CA LEU A 667 -35.14 -13.15 -11.22
C LEU A 667 -36.38 -14.03 -11.19
N VAL A 668 -36.26 -15.25 -11.72
CA VAL A 668 -37.23 -16.32 -11.51
C VAL A 668 -36.77 -17.11 -10.29
N PRO A 669 -37.54 -17.16 -9.17
CA PRO A 669 -37.15 -17.93 -8.02
C PRO A 669 -37.03 -19.42 -8.35
N GLY A 670 -36.13 -20.13 -7.68
CA GLY A 670 -35.91 -21.57 -7.89
C GLY A 670 -35.22 -22.17 -6.68
N ASN A 671 -34.46 -23.27 -6.83
CA ASN A 671 -33.83 -24.02 -5.73
C ASN A 671 -32.30 -23.85 -5.64
N ARG A 672 -31.72 -22.83 -6.26
CA ARG A 672 -30.29 -22.56 -6.14
C ARG A 672 -30.03 -21.75 -4.87
N ASP A 673 -29.24 -22.31 -3.96
CA ASP A 673 -28.89 -21.70 -2.67
C ASP A 673 -28.48 -20.22 -2.81
N GLY A 674 -29.40 -19.35 -2.39
CA GLY A 674 -29.23 -17.90 -2.32
C GLY A 674 -29.11 -17.14 -3.65
N PHE A 675 -29.28 -17.77 -4.81
CA PHE A 675 -29.20 -17.07 -6.10
C PHE A 675 -30.58 -16.70 -6.63
N ASN A 676 -31.52 -17.63 -6.49
CA ASN A 676 -32.89 -17.48 -6.95
C ASN A 676 -33.89 -17.73 -5.82
N LEU A 677 -33.52 -17.44 -4.58
CA LEU A 677 -34.47 -17.50 -3.47
C LEU A 677 -35.00 -16.10 -3.20
N TRP A 678 -36.32 -15.99 -3.11
CA TRP A 678 -36.99 -14.74 -2.81
C TRP A 678 -38.10 -14.93 -1.80
N ASN A 679 -38.07 -14.17 -0.70
CA ASN A 679 -39.05 -14.27 0.37
C ASN A 679 -39.98 -13.06 0.40
N ILE A 680 -41.23 -13.27 0.79
CA ILE A 680 -42.24 -12.24 1.03
C ILE A 680 -42.53 -12.16 2.53
N ALA A 681 -42.48 -10.95 3.06
CA ALA A 681 -42.97 -10.61 4.39
C ALA A 681 -44.12 -9.60 4.25
N ILE A 682 -45.09 -9.68 5.17
CA ILE A 682 -46.16 -8.69 5.31
C ILE A 682 -46.11 -8.18 6.74
N SER A 683 -45.96 -6.86 6.91
CA SER A 683 -45.90 -6.20 8.22
C SER A 683 -46.92 -5.08 8.32
N THR A 684 -47.28 -4.71 9.55
CA THR A 684 -48.29 -3.68 9.85
C THR A 684 -47.68 -2.32 10.20
N GLN A 685 -46.35 -2.17 10.16
CA GLN A 685 -45.66 -0.93 10.55
C GLN A 685 -44.58 -0.54 9.54
N ALA A 686 -44.70 0.68 8.98
CA ALA A 686 -43.63 1.67 8.73
C ALA A 686 -43.95 2.66 7.58
N GLU A 687 -43.18 3.74 7.51
CA GLU A 687 -43.35 4.94 6.66
C GLU A 687 -43.26 4.76 5.12
N GLN A 688 -43.10 3.54 4.59
CA GLN A 688 -42.88 3.30 3.15
C GLN A 688 -43.61 2.02 2.69
N PRO A 689 -44.41 2.04 1.60
CA PRO A 689 -45.36 0.96 1.28
C PRO A 689 -44.72 -0.39 0.96
N VAL A 690 -43.55 -0.40 0.31
CA VAL A 690 -42.82 -1.61 -0.09
C VAL A 690 -41.31 -1.40 0.12
N PHE A 691 -40.66 -2.37 0.74
CA PHE A 691 -39.21 -2.41 0.91
C PHE A 691 -38.61 -3.66 0.26
N VAL A 692 -37.49 -3.48 -0.43
CA VAL A 692 -36.77 -4.52 -1.16
C VAL A 692 -35.38 -4.67 -0.57
N ASN A 693 -34.99 -5.90 -0.26
CA ASN A 693 -33.61 -6.25 0.04
C ASN A 693 -33.14 -7.22 -1.04
N SER A 694 -32.08 -6.84 -1.76
CA SER A 694 -31.65 -7.58 -2.94
C SER A 694 -31.11 -8.98 -2.62
N GLY A 695 -30.56 -9.17 -1.42
CA GLY A 695 -29.73 -10.32 -1.07
C GLY A 695 -28.43 -10.42 -1.89
N ILE A 696 -27.62 -11.40 -1.52
CA ILE A 696 -26.27 -11.63 -2.06
C ILE A 696 -26.28 -12.01 -3.54
N GLY A 697 -27.32 -12.69 -4.02
CA GLY A 697 -27.47 -13.11 -5.42
C GLY A 697 -27.48 -11.94 -6.42
N PHE A 698 -27.77 -10.73 -5.95
CA PHE A 698 -27.67 -9.52 -6.76
C PHE A 698 -26.24 -9.24 -7.25
N PHE A 699 -25.24 -9.48 -6.40
CA PHE A 699 -23.81 -9.23 -6.68
C PHE A 699 -23.21 -10.24 -7.67
N ASP A 700 -23.95 -11.29 -8.01
CA ASP A 700 -23.55 -12.22 -9.06
C ASP A 700 -23.90 -11.69 -10.46
N ARG A 701 -24.85 -10.75 -10.55
CA ARG A 701 -25.27 -10.12 -11.81
C ARG A 701 -24.69 -8.71 -11.97
N TYR A 702 -24.47 -8.02 -10.86
CA TYR A 702 -24.03 -6.64 -10.85
C TYR A 702 -22.76 -6.46 -10.02
N ASP A 703 -21.82 -5.68 -10.55
CA ASP A 703 -20.89 -4.94 -9.72
C ASP A 703 -21.65 -3.76 -9.09
N VAL A 704 -21.41 -3.49 -7.81
CA VAL A 704 -22.10 -2.44 -7.07
C VAL A 704 -21.08 -1.43 -6.53
N LEU A 705 -21.22 -0.18 -6.93
CA LEU A 705 -20.35 0.92 -6.54
C LEU A 705 -21.02 1.82 -5.51
N PHE A 706 -20.31 2.17 -4.46
CA PHE A 706 -20.75 3.03 -3.36
C PHE A 706 -19.87 4.29 -3.32
N ASP A 707 -20.39 5.42 -3.82
CA ASP A 707 -19.69 6.71 -3.88
C ASP A 707 -20.07 7.57 -2.68
N LEU A 708 -19.17 7.64 -1.69
CA LEU A 708 -19.40 8.39 -0.45
C LEU A 708 -19.30 9.89 -0.66
N ILE A 709 -18.46 10.35 -1.58
CA ILE A 709 -18.20 11.78 -1.75
C ILE A 709 -19.38 12.45 -2.43
N ASN A 710 -19.86 11.84 -3.51
CA ASN A 710 -20.94 12.41 -4.32
C ASN A 710 -22.34 11.95 -3.89
N GLY A 711 -22.43 11.01 -2.94
CA GLY A 711 -23.70 10.45 -2.51
C GLY A 711 -24.39 9.70 -3.63
N GLN A 712 -23.69 8.77 -4.28
CA GLN A 712 -24.22 8.02 -5.39
C GLN A 712 -24.03 6.51 -5.20
N GLN A 713 -24.90 5.73 -5.82
CA GLN A 713 -24.72 4.30 -5.96
C GLN A 713 -24.70 3.93 -7.45
N GLY A 714 -23.78 3.07 -7.85
CA GLY A 714 -23.58 2.67 -9.24
C GLY A 714 -23.83 1.19 -9.46
N PHE A 715 -24.33 0.85 -10.64
CA PHE A 715 -24.52 -0.53 -11.08
C PHE A 715 -23.86 -0.78 -12.43
N ARG A 716 -23.11 -1.88 -12.54
CA ARG A 716 -22.55 -2.35 -13.81
C ARG A 716 -22.87 -3.83 -13.98
N VAL A 717 -23.48 -4.19 -15.11
CA VAL A 717 -23.77 -5.58 -15.43
C VAL A 717 -22.46 -6.35 -15.59
N ARG A 718 -22.37 -7.51 -14.96
CA ARG A 718 -21.23 -8.41 -15.12
C ARG A 718 -21.33 -9.12 -16.47
N ARG A 719 -20.21 -9.11 -17.20
CA ARG A 719 -20.08 -9.83 -18.46
C ARG A 719 -19.85 -11.32 -18.23
#